data_AF-A0AAE1MQ75-F1
#
_entry.id   AF-A0AAE1MQ75-F1
#
_cell.length_a   1.000
_cell.length_b   1.000
_cell.length_c   1.000
_cell.angle_alpha   90.00
_cell.angle_beta   90.00
_cell.angle_gamma   90.00
#
_symmetry.space_group_name_H-M   'P 1'
#
loop_
_entity.id
_entity.type
_entity.pdbx_description
1 polymer ?
#
loop_
_entity_poly.entity_id
_entity_poly.type
_entity_poly.pdbx_seq_one_letter_code
_entity_poly.pdbx_strand_id
1 'polypeptide(L)'
;MAKKEISGFGNKSDNTMYPLCFGVSCAFFALQVISKPRFESERWFEIRSIMLQGSARLLGLLVWKVQKQSPDGGDRELKSAKREIENLKSLRREDAKANEKVVSIFATHEQSWLSERKRLHQHIGALMNELRIIQKKTEEAYELNKKLKEVEALVESKDKVLKEEEQKRKELEEKLTEAERNAEELRENAQREIKEHSSELRKQKTVFIGKLLEQKEESELMIQKLSMEVSKLHKDLEQKGRILSAMLKKARLDSAEKQMLIKEAKWSKARRKQAEQETEKWRAVSGGRYKRPPRVSKEPKHFSPLSDHYSLKSYKESVITGNEKHLEDWVKAEAQNYAAMIEQRHQLELEAFAEELSNKAEKIESFQWQLLRMELETKKLQSHVKGLIKDVAQLRHDKMKLETILLERDKEMTSPKEKLELQLKSSNCSKHNLLLPSQSSERAEDAILSELKRKSVEKEQEMKETLMVEYCKKEALSAEMKDSLVLKKSVSEVDSDAAENLASTSNSSNEASHFPGNMDLHAVEVFYKIKRLKQQLVLIDRLIGQQTNGEAKEINDDSNTNMMTYLSLASLLNKQVERYQSLQEKMDNLRKLMHENDLHATKGKTETLELFLEETFQVQRCTVTTGQKLAEIQSRMVSGFAGVTKEMEESSGIDTKRFADSIRNLLQEVQRGLEIRTARIIGDLEGTLPSCEGMVQLRR
;
A
#
# COMPACT_ATOMS: atom_id res chain seq x y z
N MET A 1 38.96 -42.93 42.83
CA MET A 1 40.17 -43.62 42.33
C MET A 1 41.39 -42.76 42.62
N ALA A 2 42.45 -43.43 43.08
CA ALA A 2 43.86 -43.01 43.19
C ALA A 2 44.27 -41.88 44.15
N LYS A 3 45.06 -42.31 45.14
CA LYS A 3 45.76 -41.59 46.21
C LYS A 3 46.80 -40.61 45.65
N LYS A 4 46.95 -39.48 46.33
CA LYS A 4 48.08 -38.55 46.17
C LYS A 4 49.11 -38.86 47.27
N GLU A 5 50.14 -39.62 46.92
CA GLU A 5 51.36 -39.76 47.73
C GLU A 5 52.23 -38.52 47.52
N ILE A 6 52.48 -37.77 48.59
CA ILE A 6 53.53 -36.76 48.63
C ILE A 6 54.71 -37.43 49.34
N SER A 7 55.67 -37.94 48.55
CA SER A 7 56.91 -38.50 49.05
C SER A 7 57.94 -37.38 49.28
N GLY A 8 58.68 -37.52 50.38
CA GLY A 8 59.43 -36.46 51.03
C GLY A 8 60.65 -35.95 50.27
N PHE A 9 60.79 -34.62 50.32
CA PHE A 9 62.09 -33.96 50.17
C PHE A 9 62.83 -34.05 51.51
N GLY A 10 63.54 -35.16 51.71
CA GLY A 10 64.49 -35.31 52.82
C GLY A 10 65.79 -34.59 52.48
N ASN A 11 66.12 -33.53 53.23
CA ASN A 11 67.40 -32.84 53.23
C ASN A 11 68.56 -33.84 53.37
N LYS A 12 69.24 -34.14 52.27
CA LYS A 12 70.55 -34.80 52.26
C LYS A 12 71.64 -33.74 52.24
N SER A 13 71.88 -33.08 53.37
CA SER A 13 73.04 -32.19 53.51
C SER A 13 73.67 -32.15 54.90
N ASP A 14 73.01 -32.67 55.95
CA ASP A 14 73.50 -32.46 57.32
C ASP A 14 74.38 -33.59 57.89
N ASN A 15 74.45 -34.78 57.28
CA ASN A 15 75.15 -35.92 57.87
C ASN A 15 76.59 -36.18 57.36
N THR A 16 77.09 -35.40 56.41
CA THR A 16 78.46 -35.58 55.88
C THR A 16 79.51 -34.81 56.69
N MET A 17 79.10 -33.74 57.38
CA MET A 17 80.01 -32.87 58.12
C MET A 17 80.40 -33.43 59.49
N TYR A 18 79.52 -34.19 60.14
CA TYR A 18 79.76 -34.68 61.51
C TYR A 18 80.93 -35.67 61.63
N PRO A 19 81.10 -36.66 60.72
CA PRO A 19 82.26 -37.55 60.75
C PRO A 19 83.56 -36.83 60.35
N LEU A 20 83.48 -35.84 59.45
CA LEU A 20 84.64 -35.05 59.02
C LEU A 20 85.12 -34.13 60.14
N CYS A 21 84.22 -33.42 60.81
CA CYS A 21 84.52 -32.55 61.94
C CYS A 21 85.05 -33.34 63.14
N PHE A 22 84.50 -34.54 63.38
CA PHE A 22 85.02 -35.47 64.39
C PHE A 22 86.43 -35.97 64.02
N GLY A 23 86.65 -36.36 62.76
CA GLY A 23 87.95 -36.79 62.27
C GLY A 23 89.02 -35.69 62.36
N VAL A 24 88.68 -34.45 62.00
CA VAL A 24 89.59 -33.29 62.11
C VAL A 24 89.85 -32.94 63.58
N SER A 25 88.85 -33.03 64.45
CA SER A 25 89.03 -32.80 65.90
C SER A 25 89.95 -33.86 66.53
N CYS A 26 89.78 -35.13 66.16
CA CYS A 26 90.65 -36.22 66.60
C CYS A 26 92.07 -36.09 66.04
N ALA A 27 92.23 -35.65 64.79
CA ALA A 27 93.55 -35.39 64.19
C ALA A 27 94.26 -34.19 64.83
N PHE A 28 93.52 -33.12 65.13
CA PHE A 28 94.05 -31.94 65.82
C PHE A 28 94.44 -32.27 67.27
N PHE A 29 93.64 -33.08 67.96
CA PHE A 29 93.98 -33.57 69.30
C PHE A 29 95.21 -34.49 69.27
N ALA A 30 95.33 -35.37 68.28
CA ALA A 30 96.52 -36.21 68.09
C ALA A 30 97.77 -35.36 67.81
N LEU A 31 97.68 -34.32 66.97
CA LEU A 31 98.78 -33.37 66.72
C LEU A 31 99.17 -32.61 67.98
N GLN A 32 98.19 -32.12 68.76
CA GLN A 32 98.44 -31.40 70.01
C GLN A 32 99.11 -32.28 71.08
N VAL A 33 98.82 -33.57 71.06
CA VAL A 33 99.45 -34.59 71.92
C VAL A 33 100.87 -34.95 71.44
N ILE A 34 101.09 -35.02 70.12
CA ILE A 34 102.39 -35.36 69.52
C ILE A 34 103.40 -34.19 69.58
N SER A 35 102.92 -32.93 69.60
CA SER A 35 103.75 -31.71 69.54
C SER A 35 104.25 -31.19 70.89
N LYS A 36 103.87 -31.77 72.05
CA LYS A 36 104.36 -31.35 73.37
C LYS A 36 105.62 -32.15 73.78
N PRO A 37 106.78 -31.50 73.99
CA PRO A 37 107.97 -32.18 74.48
C PRO A 37 108.07 -31.95 75.98
N ARG A 38 107.48 -32.81 76.80
CA ARG A 38 107.83 -32.95 78.23
C ARG A 38 107.19 -34.22 78.79
N PHE A 39 108.04 -35.01 79.46
CA PHE A 39 107.82 -36.29 80.14
C PHE A 39 108.20 -37.55 79.34
N GLU A 40 109.43 -38.01 79.62
CA GLU A 40 109.95 -39.33 79.30
C GLU A 40 109.23 -40.39 80.15
N SER A 41 108.33 -41.14 79.52
CA SER A 41 107.77 -42.38 80.06
C SER A 41 107.56 -43.34 78.89
N GLU A 42 107.99 -44.60 79.02
CA GLU A 42 107.83 -45.65 78.00
C GLU A 42 106.38 -45.77 77.47
N ARG A 43 105.38 -45.50 78.32
CA ARG A 43 103.96 -45.48 77.93
C ARG A 43 103.61 -44.45 76.85
N TRP A 44 104.31 -43.31 76.80
CA TRP A 44 104.04 -42.26 75.82
C TRP A 44 104.50 -42.65 74.41
N PHE A 45 105.59 -43.42 74.31
CA PHE A 45 106.12 -43.88 73.03
C PHE A 45 105.17 -44.90 72.38
N GLU A 46 104.56 -45.77 73.19
CA GLU A 46 103.61 -46.78 72.75
C GLU A 46 102.30 -46.17 72.24
N ILE A 47 101.74 -45.18 72.94
CA ILE A 47 100.55 -44.44 72.50
C ILE A 47 100.82 -43.71 71.17
N ARG A 48 101.98 -43.07 71.03
CA ARG A 48 102.38 -42.38 69.79
C ARG A 48 102.51 -43.34 68.62
N SER A 49 103.09 -44.52 68.84
CA SER A 49 103.22 -45.58 67.84
C SER A 49 101.87 -46.11 67.36
N ILE A 50 100.95 -46.40 68.28
CA ILE A 50 99.60 -46.89 67.97
C ILE A 50 98.81 -45.83 67.19
N MET A 51 98.91 -44.55 67.58
CA MET A 51 98.26 -43.46 66.85
C MET A 51 98.81 -43.29 65.44
N LEU A 52 100.13 -43.34 65.25
CA LEU A 52 100.75 -43.26 63.92
C LEU A 52 100.34 -44.45 63.04
N GLN A 53 100.29 -45.66 63.60
CA GLN A 53 99.87 -46.86 62.88
C GLN A 53 98.39 -46.83 62.49
N GLY A 54 97.50 -46.37 63.38
CA GLY A 54 96.08 -46.18 63.09
C GLY A 54 95.85 -45.13 62.00
N SER A 55 96.61 -44.03 62.05
CA SER A 55 96.56 -42.95 61.06
C SER A 55 97.01 -43.43 59.68
N ALA A 56 98.10 -44.19 59.59
CA ALA A 56 98.60 -44.77 58.35
C ALA A 56 97.59 -45.76 57.73
N ARG A 57 96.90 -46.57 58.54
CA ARG A 57 95.84 -47.48 58.08
C ARG A 57 94.63 -46.74 57.53
N LEU A 58 94.20 -45.65 58.19
CA LEU A 58 93.10 -44.81 57.71
C LEU A 58 93.45 -44.09 56.41
N LEU A 59 94.67 -43.55 56.29
CA LEU A 59 95.17 -42.98 55.04
C LEU A 59 95.21 -44.03 53.92
N GLY A 60 95.65 -45.25 54.21
CA GLY A 60 95.60 -46.37 53.26
C GLY A 60 94.19 -46.68 52.76
N LEU A 61 93.19 -46.68 53.65
CA LEU A 61 91.77 -46.90 53.29
C LEU A 61 91.19 -45.74 52.46
N LEU A 62 91.57 -44.49 52.77
CA LEU A 62 91.14 -43.32 52.00
C LEU A 62 91.74 -43.33 50.59
N VAL A 63 93.04 -43.62 50.47
CA VAL A 63 93.71 -43.76 49.16
C VAL A 63 93.09 -44.91 48.38
N TRP A 64 92.83 -46.07 49.00
CA TRP A 64 92.15 -47.19 48.37
C TRP A 64 90.74 -46.83 47.89
N LYS A 65 89.98 -46.06 48.68
CA LYS A 65 88.63 -45.61 48.29
C LYS A 65 88.65 -44.65 47.10
N VAL A 66 89.63 -43.75 47.06
CA VAL A 66 89.82 -42.82 45.93
C VAL A 66 90.30 -43.58 44.68
N GLN A 67 91.17 -44.57 44.84
CA GLN A 67 91.72 -45.35 43.72
C GLN A 67 90.74 -46.39 43.16
N LYS A 68 89.77 -46.85 43.97
CA LYS A 68 88.70 -47.78 43.58
C LYS A 68 87.46 -47.09 42.99
N GLN A 69 87.30 -45.78 43.18
CA GLN A 69 86.38 -44.97 42.37
C GLN A 69 86.98 -44.84 40.96
N SER A 70 86.64 -45.78 40.09
CA SER A 70 87.05 -45.75 38.69
C SER A 70 86.62 -44.42 38.04
N PRO A 71 87.48 -43.75 37.25
CA PRO A 71 87.17 -42.47 36.60
C PRO A 71 85.94 -42.51 35.67
N ASP A 72 85.53 -43.72 35.27
CA ASP A 72 84.63 -43.97 34.14
C ASP A 72 83.16 -44.19 34.54
N GLY A 73 82.87 -44.28 35.86
CA GLY A 73 81.49 -44.38 36.37
C GLY A 73 80.75 -43.05 36.30
N GLY A 74 81.40 -41.97 36.73
CA GLY A 74 80.82 -40.62 36.70
C GLY A 74 80.66 -40.06 35.29
N ASP A 75 81.56 -40.38 34.35
CA ASP A 75 81.47 -39.88 32.98
C ASP A 75 80.32 -40.55 32.19
N ARG A 76 80.03 -41.83 32.46
CA ARG A 76 78.86 -42.52 31.88
C ARG A 76 77.54 -41.96 32.40
N GLU A 77 77.43 -41.69 33.69
CA GLU A 77 76.25 -41.06 34.29
C GLU A 77 76.05 -39.63 33.79
N LEU A 78 77.13 -38.84 33.69
CA LEU A 78 77.12 -37.50 33.12
C LEU A 78 76.65 -37.51 31.66
N LYS A 79 77.15 -38.43 30.83
CA LYS A 79 76.73 -38.60 29.44
C LYS A 79 75.27 -39.05 29.33
N SER A 80 74.80 -39.90 30.24
CA SER A 80 73.39 -40.30 30.31
C SER A 80 72.49 -39.11 30.68
N ALA A 81 72.86 -38.35 31.71
CA ALA A 81 72.14 -37.16 32.13
C ALA A 81 72.14 -36.06 31.05
N LYS A 82 73.25 -35.88 30.31
CA LYS A 82 73.33 -34.94 29.18
C LYS A 82 72.36 -35.32 28.05
N ARG A 83 72.30 -36.60 27.67
CA ARG A 83 71.33 -37.11 26.68
C ARG A 83 69.89 -36.91 27.15
N GLU A 84 69.62 -37.15 28.42
CA GLU A 84 68.28 -36.95 28.99
C GLU A 84 67.87 -35.47 28.98
N ILE A 85 68.78 -34.55 29.34
CA ILE A 85 68.53 -33.11 29.25
C ILE A 85 68.28 -32.68 27.79
N GLU A 86 69.00 -33.25 26.84
CA GLU A 86 68.82 -32.97 25.42
C GLU A 86 67.46 -33.48 24.90
N ASN A 87 67.05 -34.68 25.32
CA ASN A 87 65.72 -35.23 25.04
C ASN A 87 64.60 -34.35 25.62
N LEU A 88 64.71 -33.94 26.89
CA LEU A 88 63.74 -33.05 27.54
C LEU A 88 63.68 -31.67 26.86
N LYS A 89 64.81 -31.16 26.36
CA LYS A 89 64.84 -29.93 25.55
C LYS A 89 64.15 -30.13 24.20
N SER A 90 64.29 -31.30 23.57
CA SER A 90 63.54 -31.62 22.34
C SER A 90 62.04 -31.66 22.60
N LEU A 91 61.61 -32.36 23.64
CA LEU A 91 60.19 -32.48 24.01
C LEU A 91 59.57 -31.10 24.29
N ARG A 92 60.27 -30.21 25.02
CA ARG A 92 59.78 -28.83 25.24
C ARG A 92 59.65 -28.02 23.96
N ARG A 93 60.52 -28.24 22.97
CA ARG A 93 60.40 -27.57 21.67
C ARG A 93 59.20 -28.09 20.89
N GLU A 94 58.92 -29.39 20.98
CA GLU A 94 57.74 -30.00 20.37
C GLU A 94 56.45 -29.55 21.06
N ASP A 95 56.42 -29.49 22.39
CA ASP A 95 55.31 -28.93 23.17
C ASP A 95 55.08 -27.44 22.85
N ALA A 96 56.14 -26.66 22.71
CA ALA A 96 56.04 -25.25 22.30
C ALA A 96 55.40 -25.12 20.90
N LYS A 97 55.78 -25.97 19.95
CA LYS A 97 55.17 -26.01 18.61
C LYS A 97 53.71 -26.50 18.65
N ALA A 98 53.38 -27.46 19.51
CA ALA A 98 52.00 -27.92 19.70
C ALA A 98 51.14 -26.80 20.31
N ASN A 99 51.66 -26.10 21.32
CA ASN A 99 50.98 -24.96 21.95
C ASN A 99 50.78 -23.80 20.97
N GLU A 100 51.76 -23.49 20.13
CA GLU A 100 51.62 -22.50 19.06
C GLU A 100 50.47 -22.84 18.10
N LYS A 101 50.35 -24.11 17.69
CA LYS A 101 49.21 -24.59 16.87
C LYS A 101 47.88 -24.45 17.59
N VAL A 102 47.83 -24.74 18.88
CA VAL A 102 46.60 -24.57 19.67
C VAL A 102 46.22 -23.10 19.74
N VAL A 103 47.17 -22.20 19.99
CA VAL A 103 46.93 -20.75 20.03
C VAL A 103 46.45 -20.23 18.67
N SER A 104 47.00 -20.70 17.55
CA SER A 104 46.53 -20.29 16.22
C SER A 104 45.11 -20.77 15.91
N ILE A 105 44.74 -21.98 16.36
CA ILE A 105 43.35 -22.47 16.27
C ILE A 105 42.40 -21.58 17.09
N PHE A 106 42.78 -21.20 18.31
CA PHE A 106 41.96 -20.29 19.12
C PHE A 106 41.85 -18.89 18.49
N ALA A 107 42.95 -18.35 17.98
CA ALA A 107 42.95 -17.06 17.31
C ALA A 107 42.06 -17.05 16.05
N THR A 108 42.14 -18.09 15.22
CA THR A 108 41.29 -18.23 14.03
C THR A 108 39.81 -18.40 14.40
N HIS A 109 39.50 -19.19 15.42
CA HIS A 109 38.14 -19.33 15.92
C HIS A 109 37.59 -18.00 16.48
N GLU A 110 38.39 -17.24 17.22
CA GLU A 110 38.02 -15.92 17.72
C GLU A 110 37.75 -14.93 16.58
N GLN A 111 38.58 -14.91 15.53
CA GLN A 111 38.34 -14.05 14.37
C GLN A 111 37.09 -14.45 13.57
N SER A 112 36.85 -15.76 13.42
CA SER A 112 35.62 -16.28 12.81
C SER A 112 34.39 -15.83 13.60
N TRP A 113 34.42 -15.99 14.94
CA TRP A 113 33.36 -15.53 15.83
C TRP A 113 33.13 -14.01 15.76
N LEU A 114 34.20 -13.21 15.72
CA LEU A 114 34.10 -11.75 15.60
C LEU A 114 33.47 -11.34 14.26
N SER A 115 33.83 -12.02 13.18
CA SER A 115 33.29 -11.78 11.84
C SER A 115 31.80 -12.13 11.78
N GLU A 116 31.43 -13.29 12.34
CA GLU A 116 30.05 -13.73 12.42
C GLU A 116 29.21 -12.79 13.29
N ARG A 117 29.75 -12.34 14.43
CA ARG A 117 29.11 -11.33 15.27
C ARG A 117 28.85 -10.04 14.48
N LYS A 118 29.83 -9.54 13.71
CA LYS A 118 29.64 -8.35 12.86
C LYS A 118 28.56 -8.57 11.80
N ARG A 119 28.57 -9.72 11.13
CA ARG A 119 27.56 -10.11 10.14
C ARG A 119 26.14 -10.11 10.74
N LEU A 120 25.98 -10.68 11.93
CA LEU A 120 24.70 -10.70 12.64
C LEU A 120 24.25 -9.30 13.05
N HIS A 121 25.15 -8.45 13.54
CA HIS A 121 24.81 -7.05 13.86
C HIS A 121 24.34 -6.27 12.63
N GLN A 122 24.97 -6.50 11.47
CA GLN A 122 24.54 -5.89 10.21
C GLN A 122 23.15 -6.38 9.78
N HIS A 123 22.88 -7.70 9.89
CA HIS A 123 21.55 -8.25 9.61
C HIS A 123 20.49 -7.68 10.55
N ILE A 124 20.76 -7.60 11.85
CA ILE A 124 19.86 -6.99 12.83
C ILE A 124 19.62 -5.52 12.47
N GLY A 125 20.66 -4.77 12.08
CA GLY A 125 20.55 -3.40 11.60
C GLY A 125 19.65 -3.24 10.37
N ALA A 126 19.79 -4.15 9.39
CA ALA A 126 18.94 -4.17 8.20
C ALA A 126 17.48 -4.46 8.55
N LEU A 127 17.21 -5.51 9.34
CA LEU A 127 15.87 -5.86 9.79
C LEU A 127 15.21 -4.74 10.61
N MET A 128 15.96 -4.05 11.48
CA MET A 128 15.42 -2.90 12.22
C MET A 128 15.03 -1.73 11.30
N ASN A 129 15.80 -1.48 10.23
CA ASN A 129 15.45 -0.46 9.26
C ASN A 129 14.22 -0.86 8.44
N GLU A 130 14.11 -2.13 8.04
CA GLU A 130 12.92 -2.66 7.38
C GLU A 130 11.68 -2.54 8.27
N LEU A 131 11.79 -2.90 9.56
CA LEU A 131 10.70 -2.72 10.53
C LEU A 131 10.30 -1.25 10.68
N ARG A 132 11.27 -0.32 10.68
CA ARG A 132 10.98 1.13 10.72
C ARG A 132 10.23 1.59 9.47
N ILE A 133 10.61 1.08 8.29
CA ILE A 133 9.92 1.37 7.03
C ILE A 133 8.50 0.81 7.07
N ILE A 134 8.32 -0.44 7.52
CA ILE A 134 7.01 -1.08 7.66
C ILE A 134 6.14 -0.27 8.63
N GLN A 135 6.68 0.12 9.78
CA GLN A 135 5.96 0.94 10.76
C GLN A 135 5.53 2.29 10.18
N LYS A 136 6.38 2.95 9.39
CA LYS A 136 6.00 4.18 8.69
C LYS A 136 4.87 3.93 7.68
N LYS A 137 4.94 2.85 6.91
CA LYS A 137 3.88 2.46 5.97
C LYS A 137 2.56 2.14 6.68
N THR A 138 2.60 1.55 7.89
CA THR A 138 1.38 1.29 8.65
C THR A 138 0.72 2.58 9.17
N GLU A 139 1.50 3.58 9.58
CA GLU A 139 0.95 4.90 9.94
C GLU A 139 0.36 5.63 8.72
N GLU A 140 1.06 5.60 7.58
CA GLU A 140 0.54 6.14 6.32
C GLU A 140 -0.77 5.45 5.89
N ALA A 141 -0.86 4.13 6.06
CA ALA A 141 -2.08 3.36 5.80
C ALA A 141 -3.22 3.73 6.75
N TYR A 142 -2.94 3.99 8.03
CA TYR A 142 -3.93 4.46 9.00
C TYR A 142 -4.51 5.82 8.60
N GLU A 143 -3.66 6.76 8.19
CA GLU A 143 -4.10 8.08 7.70
C GLU A 143 -4.92 7.99 6.42
N LEU A 144 -4.53 7.14 5.46
CA LEU A 144 -5.34 6.89 4.26
C LEU A 144 -6.69 6.27 4.60
N ASN A 145 -6.73 5.32 5.54
CA ASN A 145 -7.98 4.70 5.98
C ASN A 145 -8.91 5.70 6.69
N LYS A 146 -8.35 6.64 7.46
CA LYS A 146 -9.12 7.74 8.06
C LYS A 146 -9.75 8.62 6.97
N LYS A 147 -8.95 9.05 5.98
CA LYS A 147 -9.45 9.83 4.84
C LYS A 147 -10.50 9.07 4.02
N LEU A 148 -10.35 7.76 3.87
CA LEU A 148 -11.34 6.93 3.19
C LEU A 148 -12.70 6.96 3.91
N LYS A 149 -12.70 6.84 5.24
CA LYS A 149 -13.93 6.95 6.05
C LYS A 149 -14.59 8.34 5.94
N GLU A 150 -13.80 9.40 5.90
CA GLU A 150 -14.32 10.77 5.69
C GLU A 150 -14.98 10.92 4.31
N VAL A 151 -14.36 10.35 3.26
CA VAL A 151 -14.93 10.34 1.91
C VAL A 151 -16.18 9.48 1.83
N GLU A 152 -16.19 8.31 2.47
CA GLU A 152 -17.35 7.41 2.52
C GLU A 152 -18.55 8.08 3.18
N ALA A 153 -18.37 8.72 4.34
CA ALA A 153 -19.42 9.50 5.00
C ALA A 153 -19.93 10.66 4.13
N LEU A 154 -19.04 11.31 3.37
CA LEU A 154 -19.42 12.36 2.44
C LEU A 154 -20.22 11.81 1.26
N VAL A 155 -19.85 10.64 0.71
CA VAL A 155 -20.62 9.96 -0.34
C VAL A 155 -22.00 9.56 0.18
N GLU A 156 -22.10 8.96 1.37
CA GLU A 156 -23.39 8.62 1.98
C GLU A 156 -24.28 9.84 2.17
N SER A 157 -23.71 11.00 2.57
CA SER A 157 -24.47 12.24 2.69
C SER A 157 -24.96 12.76 1.34
N LYS A 158 -24.15 12.67 0.29
CA LYS A 158 -24.52 13.07 -1.08
C LYS A 158 -25.57 12.16 -1.67
N ASP A 159 -25.50 10.86 -1.42
CA ASP A 159 -26.49 9.89 -1.90
C ASP A 159 -27.86 10.13 -1.25
N LYS A 160 -27.90 10.54 0.03
CA LYS A 160 -29.15 10.96 0.70
C LYS A 160 -29.74 12.20 0.01
N VAL A 161 -28.93 13.22 -0.24
CA VAL A 161 -29.36 14.44 -0.94
C VAL A 161 -29.86 14.12 -2.36
N LEU A 162 -29.17 13.25 -3.09
CA LEU A 162 -29.60 12.82 -4.42
C LEU A 162 -30.94 12.10 -4.39
N LYS A 163 -31.17 11.21 -3.41
CA LYS A 163 -32.47 10.54 -3.23
C LYS A 163 -33.59 11.53 -2.91
N GLU A 164 -33.32 12.53 -2.07
CA GLU A 164 -34.29 13.60 -1.76
C GLU A 164 -34.60 14.44 -3.00
N GLU A 165 -33.59 14.82 -3.79
CA GLU A 165 -33.79 15.57 -5.04
C GLU A 165 -34.51 14.74 -6.11
N GLU A 166 -34.25 13.42 -6.20
CA GLU A 166 -34.99 12.53 -7.08
C GLU A 166 -36.47 12.45 -6.69
N GLN A 167 -36.77 12.39 -5.40
CA GLN A 167 -38.15 12.40 -4.90
C GLN A 167 -38.85 13.72 -5.25
N LYS A 168 -38.19 14.87 -5.02
CA LYS A 168 -38.73 16.19 -5.41
C LYS A 168 -38.96 16.29 -6.92
N ARG A 169 -38.08 15.72 -7.75
CA ARG A 169 -38.25 15.69 -9.21
C ARG A 169 -39.48 14.89 -9.60
N LYS A 170 -39.71 13.73 -9.00
CA LYS A 170 -40.92 12.91 -9.24
C LYS A 170 -42.19 13.67 -8.86
N GLU A 171 -42.19 14.34 -7.70
CA GLU A 171 -43.33 15.17 -7.28
C GLU A 171 -43.60 16.36 -8.22
N LEU A 172 -42.54 17.00 -8.75
CA LEU A 172 -42.69 18.08 -9.72
C LEU A 172 -43.14 17.57 -11.09
N GLU A 173 -42.68 16.39 -11.50
CA GLU A 173 -43.09 15.74 -12.75
C GLU A 173 -44.58 15.35 -12.70
N GLU A 174 -45.05 14.79 -11.58
CA GLU A 174 -46.48 14.52 -11.37
C GLU A 174 -47.31 15.82 -11.44
N LYS A 175 -46.88 16.89 -10.78
CA LYS A 175 -47.56 18.20 -10.84
C LYS A 175 -47.57 18.78 -12.26
N LEU A 176 -46.50 18.60 -13.03
CA LEU A 176 -46.42 19.04 -14.42
C LEU A 176 -47.42 18.27 -15.29
N THR A 177 -47.45 16.94 -15.20
CA THR A 177 -48.40 16.12 -15.97
C THR A 177 -49.86 16.41 -15.62
N GLU A 178 -50.15 16.71 -14.35
CA GLU A 178 -51.46 17.18 -13.90
C GLU A 178 -51.82 18.53 -14.53
N ALA A 179 -50.91 19.50 -14.48
CA ALA A 179 -51.12 20.81 -15.08
C ALA A 179 -51.29 20.74 -16.60
N GLU A 180 -50.53 19.88 -17.29
CA GLU A 180 -50.67 19.64 -18.73
C GLU A 180 -52.04 19.05 -19.08
N ARG A 181 -52.51 18.07 -18.30
CA ARG A 181 -53.85 17.49 -18.51
C ARG A 181 -54.95 18.53 -18.32
N ASN A 182 -54.86 19.34 -17.26
CA ASN A 182 -55.82 20.41 -16.98
C ASN A 182 -55.81 21.48 -18.08
N ALA A 183 -54.62 21.84 -18.59
CA ALA A 183 -54.49 22.77 -19.71
C ALA A 183 -55.08 22.20 -21.00
N GLU A 184 -54.90 20.91 -21.27
CA GLU A 184 -55.48 20.25 -22.44
C GLU A 184 -57.00 20.15 -22.34
N GLU A 185 -57.55 19.82 -21.17
CA GLU A 185 -58.99 19.82 -20.93
C GLU A 185 -59.60 21.22 -21.14
N LEU A 186 -58.94 22.28 -20.66
CA LEU A 186 -59.38 23.65 -20.90
C LEU A 186 -59.35 24.01 -22.40
N ARG A 187 -58.34 23.55 -23.15
CA ARG A 187 -58.27 23.75 -24.61
C ARG A 187 -59.38 23.01 -25.33
N GLU A 188 -59.65 21.75 -24.97
CA GLU A 188 -60.75 20.97 -25.54
C GLU A 188 -62.11 21.62 -25.23
N ASN A 189 -62.32 22.12 -24.01
CA ASN A 189 -63.52 22.85 -23.62
C ASN A 189 -63.70 24.12 -24.46
N ALA A 190 -62.67 24.95 -24.58
CA ALA A 190 -62.72 26.14 -25.42
C ALA A 190 -63.01 25.79 -26.90
N GLN A 191 -62.43 24.71 -27.43
CA GLN A 191 -62.75 24.24 -28.78
C GLN A 191 -64.19 23.75 -28.91
N ARG A 192 -64.74 23.05 -27.91
CA ARG A 192 -66.14 22.62 -27.88
C ARG A 192 -67.08 23.83 -27.88
N GLU A 193 -66.83 24.81 -27.02
CA GLU A 193 -67.60 26.07 -26.96
C GLU A 193 -67.55 26.82 -28.29
N ILE A 194 -66.37 26.99 -28.89
CA ILE A 194 -66.24 27.64 -30.22
C ILE A 194 -67.04 26.88 -31.28
N LYS A 195 -66.96 25.54 -31.29
CA LYS A 195 -67.72 24.70 -32.23
C LYS A 195 -69.23 24.86 -32.00
N GLU A 196 -69.67 24.86 -30.76
CA GLU A 196 -71.07 25.04 -30.36
C GLU A 196 -71.59 26.42 -30.76
N HIS A 197 -70.88 27.50 -30.41
CA HIS A 197 -71.17 28.86 -30.85
C HIS A 197 -71.23 28.97 -32.38
N SER A 198 -70.30 28.32 -33.10
CA SER A 198 -70.35 28.29 -34.57
C SER A 198 -71.58 27.55 -35.10
N SER A 199 -71.98 26.46 -34.45
CA SER A 199 -73.17 25.69 -34.83
C SER A 199 -74.44 26.48 -34.57
N GLU A 200 -74.50 27.19 -33.45
CA GLU A 200 -75.63 28.02 -33.06
C GLU A 200 -75.76 29.23 -33.98
N LEU A 201 -74.65 29.90 -34.30
CA LEU A 201 -74.62 30.97 -35.29
C LEU A 201 -75.08 30.49 -36.67
N ARG A 202 -74.69 29.26 -37.09
CA ARG A 202 -75.19 28.66 -38.33
C ARG A 202 -76.70 28.42 -38.26
N LYS A 203 -77.24 27.88 -37.16
CA LYS A 203 -78.69 27.70 -36.98
C LYS A 203 -79.42 29.04 -37.04
N GLN A 204 -78.96 30.05 -36.31
CA GLN A 204 -79.51 31.41 -36.34
C GLN A 204 -79.53 32.00 -37.75
N LYS A 205 -78.43 31.85 -38.50
CA LYS A 205 -78.34 32.28 -39.90
C LYS A 205 -79.36 31.55 -40.78
N THR A 206 -79.52 30.24 -40.61
CA THR A 206 -80.51 29.45 -41.37
C THR A 206 -81.94 29.88 -41.06
N VAL A 207 -82.29 30.10 -39.79
CA VAL A 207 -83.62 30.59 -39.39
C VAL A 207 -83.89 31.98 -39.98
N PHE A 208 -82.91 32.88 -39.94
CA PHE A 208 -83.03 34.22 -40.52
C PHE A 208 -83.24 34.17 -42.05
N ILE A 209 -82.48 33.33 -42.76
CA ILE A 209 -82.66 33.12 -44.21
C ILE A 209 -84.05 32.54 -44.49
N GLY A 210 -84.53 31.58 -43.70
CA GLY A 210 -85.87 31.02 -43.83
C GLY A 210 -86.95 32.09 -43.74
N LYS A 211 -86.88 32.98 -42.74
CA LYS A 211 -87.81 34.09 -42.59
C LYS A 211 -87.76 35.10 -43.74
N LEU A 212 -86.56 35.40 -44.27
CA LEU A 212 -86.42 36.23 -45.45
C LEU A 212 -87.00 35.58 -46.71
N LEU A 213 -86.88 34.26 -46.84
CA LEU A 213 -87.49 33.50 -47.94
C LEU A 213 -89.00 33.49 -47.83
N GLU A 214 -89.56 33.27 -46.65
CA GLU A 214 -91.01 33.34 -46.40
C GLU A 214 -91.55 34.73 -46.74
N GLN A 215 -90.90 35.80 -46.26
CA GLN A 215 -91.26 37.17 -46.63
C GLN A 215 -91.16 37.43 -48.15
N LYS A 216 -90.16 36.84 -48.81
CA LYS A 216 -90.01 36.92 -50.27
C LYS A 216 -91.15 36.20 -50.98
N GLU A 217 -91.50 34.99 -50.56
CA GLU A 217 -92.61 34.20 -51.12
C GLU A 217 -93.95 34.93 -50.93
N GLU A 218 -94.21 35.52 -49.77
CA GLU A 218 -95.38 36.37 -49.52
C GLU A 218 -95.43 37.56 -50.49
N SER A 219 -94.29 38.25 -50.69
CA SER A 219 -94.20 39.37 -51.63
C SER A 219 -94.40 38.93 -53.08
N GLU A 220 -93.89 37.75 -53.47
CA GLU A 220 -94.05 37.18 -54.81
C GLU A 220 -95.51 36.77 -55.07
N LEU A 221 -96.19 36.17 -54.08
CA LEU A 221 -97.63 35.88 -54.15
C LEU A 221 -98.45 37.15 -54.29
N MET A 222 -98.11 38.21 -53.55
CA MET A 222 -98.76 39.51 -53.69
C MET A 222 -98.55 40.11 -55.09
N ILE A 223 -97.33 40.04 -55.63
CA ILE A 223 -97.02 40.46 -57.01
C ILE A 223 -97.83 39.65 -58.02
N GLN A 224 -97.91 38.32 -57.86
CA GLN A 224 -98.69 37.46 -58.75
C GLN A 224 -100.17 37.82 -58.70
N LYS A 225 -100.74 38.03 -57.51
CA LYS A 225 -102.14 38.45 -57.33
C LYS A 225 -102.41 39.79 -58.02
N LEU A 226 -101.57 40.80 -57.78
CA LEU A 226 -101.69 42.10 -58.45
C LEU A 226 -101.54 41.98 -59.97
N SER A 227 -100.63 41.12 -60.46
CA SER A 227 -100.47 40.85 -61.89
C SER A 227 -101.73 40.21 -62.51
N MET A 228 -102.37 39.28 -61.81
CA MET A 228 -103.64 38.69 -62.25
C MET A 228 -104.77 39.74 -62.31
N GLU A 229 -104.87 40.62 -61.31
CA GLU A 229 -105.83 41.73 -61.29
C GLU A 229 -105.59 42.71 -62.46
N VAL A 230 -104.33 43.09 -62.71
CA VAL A 230 -103.96 43.95 -63.84
C VAL A 230 -104.29 43.30 -65.19
N SER A 231 -104.07 41.99 -65.34
CA SER A 231 -104.44 41.25 -66.56
C SER A 231 -105.96 41.21 -66.77
N LYS A 232 -106.73 41.03 -65.69
CA LYS A 232 -108.20 41.08 -65.73
C LYS A 232 -108.70 42.46 -66.18
N LEU A 233 -108.17 43.54 -65.58
CA LEU A 233 -108.50 44.91 -65.98
C LEU A 233 -108.15 45.18 -67.45
N HIS A 234 -107.03 44.64 -67.96
CA HIS A 234 -106.69 44.72 -69.38
C HIS A 234 -107.74 44.04 -70.27
N LYS A 235 -108.18 42.82 -69.92
CA LYS A 235 -109.22 42.10 -70.66
C LYS A 235 -110.56 42.83 -70.64
N ASP A 236 -110.96 43.38 -69.49
CA ASP A 236 -112.18 44.18 -69.36
C ASP A 236 -112.11 45.45 -70.21
N LEU A 237 -110.96 46.13 -70.23
CA LEU A 237 -110.72 47.30 -71.08
C LEU A 237 -110.76 46.94 -72.57
N GLU A 238 -110.19 45.81 -72.96
CA GLU A 238 -110.30 45.31 -74.34
C GLU A 238 -111.74 45.00 -74.72
N GLN A 239 -112.51 44.32 -73.85
CA GLN A 239 -113.91 44.02 -74.08
C GLN A 239 -114.73 45.31 -74.23
N LYS A 240 -114.54 46.28 -73.33
CA LYS A 240 -115.15 47.62 -73.44
C LYS A 240 -114.75 48.30 -74.76
N GLY A 241 -113.49 48.18 -75.18
CA GLY A 241 -113.03 48.67 -76.48
C GLY A 241 -113.73 48.01 -77.68
N ARG A 242 -114.01 46.71 -77.63
CA ARG A 242 -114.78 45.98 -78.66
C ARG A 242 -116.25 46.42 -78.67
N ILE A 243 -116.86 46.57 -77.50
CA ILE A 243 -118.24 47.06 -77.35
C ILE A 243 -118.37 48.47 -77.91
N LEU A 244 -117.48 49.39 -77.51
CA LEU A 244 -117.46 50.76 -78.05
C LEU A 244 -117.26 50.76 -79.57
N SER A 245 -116.38 49.90 -80.11
CA SER A 245 -116.18 49.76 -81.56
C SER A 245 -117.42 49.23 -82.28
N ALA A 246 -118.20 48.34 -81.65
CA ALA A 246 -119.46 47.83 -82.19
C ALA A 246 -120.60 48.86 -82.10
N MET A 247 -120.71 49.57 -80.97
CA MET A 247 -121.66 50.67 -80.78
C MET A 247 -121.42 51.79 -81.81
N LEU A 248 -120.15 52.16 -82.04
CA LEU A 248 -119.77 53.17 -83.04
C LEU A 248 -120.12 52.74 -84.48
N LYS A 249 -120.14 51.44 -84.77
CA LYS A 249 -120.57 50.92 -86.08
C LYS A 249 -122.10 50.97 -86.27
N LYS A 250 -122.88 50.90 -85.17
CA LYS A 250 -124.36 50.83 -85.18
C LYS A 250 -125.04 52.19 -84.99
N ALA A 251 -124.37 53.18 -84.43
CA ALA A 251 -124.93 54.52 -84.20
C ALA A 251 -125.20 55.28 -85.51
N ARG A 252 -126.39 55.91 -85.64
CA ARG A 252 -126.75 56.84 -86.73
C ARG A 252 -126.22 58.24 -86.40
N LEU A 253 -124.90 58.41 -86.51
CA LEU A 253 -124.21 59.70 -86.37
C LEU A 253 -123.88 60.27 -87.76
N ASP A 254 -123.81 61.59 -87.88
CA ASP A 254 -123.42 62.27 -89.12
C ASP A 254 -121.98 61.89 -89.55
N SER A 255 -121.70 61.92 -90.86
CA SER A 255 -120.45 61.39 -91.46
C SER A 255 -119.18 62.04 -90.87
N ALA A 256 -119.27 63.32 -90.49
CA ALA A 256 -118.17 64.08 -89.89
C ALA A 256 -117.84 63.64 -88.46
N GLU A 257 -118.87 63.40 -87.62
CA GLU A 257 -118.71 62.99 -86.22
C GLU A 257 -118.16 61.57 -86.11
N LYS A 258 -118.59 60.67 -87.00
CA LYS A 258 -118.10 59.29 -87.06
C LYS A 258 -116.61 59.24 -87.40
N GLN A 259 -116.14 60.08 -88.33
CA GLN A 259 -114.71 60.18 -88.66
C GLN A 259 -113.88 60.78 -87.52
N MET A 260 -114.41 61.76 -86.79
CA MET A 260 -113.77 62.34 -85.61
C MET A 260 -113.57 61.28 -84.51
N LEU A 261 -114.62 60.54 -84.15
CA LEU A 261 -114.54 59.50 -83.12
C LEU A 261 -113.65 58.31 -83.51
N ILE A 262 -113.61 57.94 -84.79
CA ILE A 262 -112.66 56.92 -85.28
C ILE A 262 -111.22 57.42 -85.17
N LYS A 263 -110.95 58.70 -85.46
CA LYS A 263 -109.63 59.30 -85.26
C LYS A 263 -109.28 59.32 -83.78
N GLU A 264 -110.16 59.79 -82.90
CA GLU A 264 -109.98 59.79 -81.44
C GLU A 264 -109.67 58.38 -80.89
N ALA A 265 -110.42 57.36 -81.33
CA ALA A 265 -110.20 55.98 -80.95
C ALA A 265 -108.85 55.42 -81.46
N LYS A 266 -108.44 55.82 -82.68
CA LYS A 266 -107.10 55.49 -83.22
C LYS A 266 -105.99 56.18 -82.44
N TRP A 267 -106.16 57.47 -82.10
CA TRP A 267 -105.24 58.23 -81.24
C TRP A 267 -105.13 57.60 -79.84
N SER A 268 -106.24 57.21 -79.22
CA SER A 268 -106.26 56.52 -77.92
C SER A 268 -105.58 55.15 -77.96
N LYS A 269 -105.76 54.37 -79.04
CA LYS A 269 -105.09 53.06 -79.22
C LYS A 269 -103.59 53.21 -79.49
N ALA A 270 -103.18 54.22 -80.24
CA ALA A 270 -101.78 54.57 -80.46
C ALA A 270 -101.10 55.03 -79.16
N ARG A 271 -101.79 55.87 -78.36
CA ARG A 271 -101.30 56.36 -77.07
C ARG A 271 -101.08 55.23 -76.06
N ARG A 272 -101.96 54.21 -76.04
CA ARG A 272 -101.77 53.00 -75.21
C ARG A 272 -100.59 52.15 -75.66
N LYS A 273 -100.41 51.92 -76.96
CA LYS A 273 -99.23 51.22 -77.48
C LYS A 273 -97.92 51.94 -77.15
N GLN A 274 -97.92 53.28 -77.18
CA GLN A 274 -96.77 54.07 -76.76
C GLN A 274 -96.47 53.88 -75.27
N ALA A 275 -97.50 53.90 -74.41
CA ALA A 275 -97.33 53.63 -72.98
C ALA A 275 -96.82 52.21 -72.71
N GLU A 276 -97.32 51.19 -73.43
CA GLU A 276 -96.83 49.80 -73.34
C GLU A 276 -95.35 49.70 -73.72
N GLN A 277 -94.94 50.31 -74.84
CA GLN A 277 -93.53 50.34 -75.26
C GLN A 277 -92.63 51.10 -74.27
N GLU A 278 -93.13 52.15 -73.61
CA GLU A 278 -92.41 52.80 -72.51
C GLU A 278 -92.29 51.89 -71.29
N THR A 279 -93.34 51.15 -70.92
CA THR A 279 -93.25 50.19 -69.80
C THR A 279 -92.29 49.04 -70.09
N GLU A 280 -92.21 48.55 -71.33
CA GLU A 280 -91.23 47.56 -71.76
C GLU A 280 -89.80 48.11 -71.77
N LYS A 281 -89.61 49.36 -72.19
CA LYS A 281 -88.31 50.06 -72.09
C LYS A 281 -87.86 50.19 -70.63
N TRP A 282 -88.74 50.60 -69.71
CA TRP A 282 -88.41 50.69 -68.28
C TRP A 282 -88.15 49.32 -67.63
N ARG A 283 -88.83 48.25 -68.09
CA ARG A 283 -88.57 46.87 -67.65
C ARG A 283 -87.20 46.35 -68.13
N ALA A 284 -86.79 46.69 -69.35
CA ALA A 284 -85.47 46.34 -69.86
C ALA A 284 -84.34 47.05 -69.09
N VAL A 285 -84.58 48.29 -68.64
CA VAL A 285 -83.64 49.07 -67.82
C VAL A 285 -83.53 48.52 -66.38
N SER A 286 -84.60 47.98 -65.81
CA SER A 286 -84.60 47.44 -64.43
C SER A 286 -84.07 46.00 -64.31
N GLY A 287 -84.11 45.19 -65.39
CA GLY A 287 -83.59 43.82 -65.41
C GLY A 287 -82.06 43.68 -65.39
N GLY A 288 -81.32 44.79 -65.53
CA GLY A 288 -79.86 44.78 -65.72
C GLY A 288 -78.99 44.93 -64.46
N ARG A 289 -79.54 44.96 -63.24
CA ARG A 289 -78.76 45.31 -62.03
C ARG A 289 -78.73 44.25 -60.93
N TYR A 290 -78.23 43.04 -61.23
CA TYR A 290 -77.69 42.15 -60.19
C TYR A 290 -76.49 41.34 -60.71
N LYS A 291 -75.32 41.98 -60.79
CA LYS A 291 -74.03 41.30 -60.64
C LYS A 291 -73.11 42.19 -59.82
N ARG A 292 -73.08 41.99 -58.49
CA ARG A 292 -71.91 42.34 -57.69
C ARG A 292 -70.97 41.13 -57.71
N PRO A 293 -69.68 41.28 -58.04
CA PRO A 293 -68.73 40.18 -57.99
C PRO A 293 -68.42 39.80 -56.53
N PRO A 294 -68.14 38.52 -56.23
CA PRO A 294 -67.68 38.12 -54.91
C PRO A 294 -66.25 38.64 -54.73
N ARG A 295 -66.03 39.51 -53.73
CA ARG A 295 -64.68 39.80 -53.25
C ARG A 295 -64.18 38.56 -52.51
N VAL A 296 -63.26 37.84 -53.16
CA VAL A 296 -62.41 36.84 -52.53
C VAL A 296 -61.48 37.58 -51.58
N SER A 297 -61.77 37.50 -50.28
CA SER A 297 -60.80 37.85 -49.25
C SER A 297 -59.89 36.65 -49.05
N LYS A 298 -58.68 36.72 -49.60
CA LYS A 298 -57.58 35.82 -49.23
C LYS A 298 -57.20 36.15 -47.79
N GLU A 299 -57.26 35.17 -46.91
CA GLU A 299 -56.37 35.13 -45.74
C GLU A 299 -54.93 34.94 -46.21
N PRO A 300 -53.95 35.60 -45.57
CA PRO A 300 -52.65 35.02 -45.33
C PRO A 300 -52.53 34.67 -43.85
N LYS A 301 -52.32 33.39 -43.55
CA LYS A 301 -51.78 32.92 -42.28
C LYS A 301 -50.29 33.23 -42.22
N HIS A 302 -49.89 34.06 -41.26
CA HIS A 302 -48.77 33.86 -40.34
C HIS A 302 -48.45 35.19 -39.68
N PHE A 303 -48.65 35.30 -38.37
CA PHE A 303 -47.66 35.80 -37.41
C PHE A 303 -48.08 35.33 -36.02
N SER A 304 -47.13 34.75 -35.30
CA SER A 304 -47.24 34.34 -33.90
C SER A 304 -47.53 35.54 -33.00
N PRO A 305 -48.21 35.34 -31.86
CA PRO A 305 -48.68 36.44 -31.02
C PRO A 305 -47.54 37.00 -30.18
N LEU A 306 -47.10 38.23 -30.48
CA LEU A 306 -46.38 39.04 -29.50
C LEU A 306 -47.43 39.86 -28.72
N SER A 307 -47.51 39.55 -27.44
CA SER A 307 -48.30 40.23 -26.43
C SER A 307 -47.85 41.69 -26.30
N ASP A 308 -48.74 42.64 -26.56
CA ASP A 308 -48.67 43.99 -25.99
C ASP A 308 -50.08 44.40 -25.53
N HIS A 309 -50.27 44.42 -24.22
CA HIS A 309 -51.47 44.94 -23.58
C HIS A 309 -51.50 46.47 -23.71
N TYR A 310 -52.24 46.99 -24.69
CA TYR A 310 -52.75 48.35 -24.63
C TYR A 310 -53.89 48.42 -23.62
N SER A 311 -53.61 48.97 -22.43
CA SER A 311 -54.66 49.37 -21.48
C SER A 311 -55.23 50.71 -21.91
N LEU A 312 -56.36 50.66 -22.63
CA LEU A 312 -57.16 51.84 -22.96
C LEU A 312 -57.87 52.34 -21.68
N LYS A 313 -57.22 53.27 -20.97
CA LYS A 313 -57.83 53.98 -19.85
C LYS A 313 -58.80 55.04 -20.39
N SER A 314 -60.08 54.74 -20.24
CA SER A 314 -61.23 55.63 -20.40
C SER A 314 -60.96 57.02 -19.79
N TYR A 315 -61.07 58.07 -20.60
CA TYR A 315 -61.30 59.42 -20.09
C TYR A 315 -62.49 60.06 -20.81
N LYS A 316 -63.44 60.46 -19.97
CA LYS A 316 -64.65 61.20 -20.33
C LYS A 316 -64.29 62.53 -20.98
N GLU A 317 -65.07 62.81 -22.00
CA GLU A 317 -65.28 64.06 -22.70
C GLU A 317 -65.48 65.24 -21.72
N SER A 318 -64.60 66.26 -21.79
CA SER A 318 -64.93 67.62 -21.34
C SER A 318 -64.05 68.69 -22.01
N VAL A 319 -64.74 69.60 -22.70
CA VAL A 319 -64.41 71.02 -22.92
C VAL A 319 -63.18 71.36 -23.79
N ILE A 320 -63.51 71.69 -25.03
CA ILE A 320 -62.71 72.37 -26.04
C ILE A 320 -62.38 73.78 -25.52
N THR A 321 -61.14 74.04 -25.08
CA THR A 321 -60.42 75.35 -25.13
C THR A 321 -59.05 75.35 -24.42
N GLY A 322 -58.54 74.20 -23.94
CA GLY A 322 -57.20 74.07 -23.32
C GLY A 322 -56.21 73.15 -24.07
N ASN A 323 -56.48 72.81 -25.33
CA ASN A 323 -55.90 71.62 -25.98
C ASN A 323 -54.43 71.75 -26.40
N GLU A 324 -53.88 72.95 -26.54
CA GLU A 324 -52.53 73.13 -27.09
C GLU A 324 -51.44 72.79 -26.05
N LYS A 325 -51.56 73.29 -24.82
CA LYS A 325 -50.63 72.96 -23.72
C LYS A 325 -50.73 71.49 -23.28
N HIS A 326 -51.96 70.95 -23.23
CA HIS A 326 -52.17 69.56 -22.87
C HIS A 326 -51.58 68.59 -23.91
N LEU A 327 -51.65 68.94 -25.20
CA LEU A 327 -51.01 68.15 -26.26
C LEU A 327 -49.47 68.25 -26.16
N GLU A 328 -48.93 69.43 -25.87
CA GLU A 328 -47.48 69.63 -25.72
C GLU A 328 -46.91 68.84 -24.52
N ASP A 329 -47.62 68.83 -23.39
CA ASP A 329 -47.23 68.06 -22.20
C ASP A 329 -47.35 66.54 -22.44
N TRP A 330 -48.37 66.11 -23.19
CA TRP A 330 -48.50 64.71 -23.60
C TRP A 330 -47.37 64.27 -24.55
N VAL A 331 -47.01 65.10 -25.55
CA VAL A 331 -45.89 64.82 -26.45
C VAL A 331 -44.56 64.76 -25.70
N LYS A 332 -44.34 65.63 -24.70
CA LYS A 332 -43.14 65.57 -23.84
C LYS A 332 -43.11 64.31 -22.99
N ALA A 333 -44.23 63.92 -22.38
CA ALA A 333 -44.33 62.70 -21.60
C ALA A 333 -44.12 61.44 -22.47
N GLU A 334 -44.67 61.43 -23.67
CA GLU A 334 -44.50 60.32 -24.62
C GLU A 334 -43.05 60.25 -25.14
N ALA A 335 -42.42 61.39 -25.42
CA ALA A 335 -41.00 61.46 -25.78
C ALA A 335 -40.08 60.98 -24.64
N GLN A 336 -40.42 61.30 -23.39
CA GLN A 336 -39.71 60.79 -22.20
C GLN A 336 -39.91 59.27 -22.04
N ASN A 337 -41.12 58.75 -22.29
CA ASN A 337 -41.38 57.31 -22.28
C ASN A 337 -40.54 56.58 -23.34
N TYR A 338 -40.46 57.11 -24.57
CA TYR A 338 -39.61 56.54 -25.60
C TYR A 338 -38.11 56.63 -25.26
N ALA A 339 -37.65 57.75 -24.69
CA ALA A 339 -36.27 57.90 -24.23
C ALA A 339 -35.93 56.86 -23.15
N ALA A 340 -36.79 56.71 -22.13
CA ALA A 340 -36.62 55.72 -21.08
C ALA A 340 -36.65 54.28 -21.60
N MET A 341 -37.52 53.97 -22.57
CA MET A 341 -37.59 52.65 -23.19
C MET A 341 -36.31 52.33 -23.99
N ILE A 342 -35.76 53.32 -24.70
CA ILE A 342 -34.49 53.16 -25.43
C ILE A 342 -33.32 53.00 -24.46
N GLU A 343 -33.28 53.78 -23.37
CA GLU A 343 -32.27 53.64 -22.32
C GLU A 343 -32.32 52.26 -21.66
N GLN A 344 -33.51 51.77 -21.30
CA GLN A 344 -33.68 50.42 -20.76
C GLN A 344 -33.22 49.35 -21.74
N ARG A 345 -33.53 49.51 -23.03
CA ARG A 345 -33.06 48.58 -24.06
C ARG A 345 -31.54 48.58 -24.18
N HIS A 346 -30.89 49.75 -24.20
CA HIS A 346 -29.43 49.83 -24.23
C HIS A 346 -28.80 49.24 -22.97
N GLN A 347 -29.39 49.44 -21.81
CA GLN A 347 -28.92 48.87 -20.56
C GLN A 347 -28.96 47.34 -20.60
N LEU A 348 -30.06 46.76 -21.08
CA LEU A 348 -30.18 45.30 -21.27
C LEU A 348 -29.19 44.76 -22.32
N GLU A 349 -28.96 45.49 -23.41
CA GLU A 349 -27.95 45.12 -24.41
C GLU A 349 -26.53 45.16 -23.83
N LEU A 350 -26.20 46.18 -23.03
CA LEU A 350 -24.91 46.29 -22.33
C LEU A 350 -24.70 45.18 -21.30
N GLU A 351 -25.75 44.83 -20.55
CA GLU A 351 -25.73 43.72 -19.59
C GLU A 351 -25.52 42.38 -20.30
N ALA A 352 -26.20 42.14 -21.42
CA ALA A 352 -25.99 40.94 -22.23
C ALA A 352 -24.54 40.84 -22.77
N PHE A 353 -23.96 41.96 -23.21
CA PHE A 353 -22.55 42.00 -23.64
C PHE A 353 -21.58 41.76 -22.47
N ALA A 354 -21.88 42.30 -21.28
CA ALA A 354 -21.08 42.08 -20.08
C ALA A 354 -21.12 40.61 -19.65
N GLU A 355 -22.28 39.97 -19.69
CA GLU A 355 -22.42 38.53 -19.43
C GLU A 355 -21.64 37.69 -20.45
N GLU A 356 -21.70 38.03 -21.74
CA GLU A 356 -20.92 37.32 -22.76
C GLU A 356 -19.41 37.44 -22.54
N LEU A 357 -18.92 38.63 -22.16
CA LEU A 357 -17.52 38.84 -21.79
C LEU A 357 -17.12 38.08 -20.53
N SER A 358 -17.99 38.03 -19.52
CA SER A 358 -17.77 37.26 -18.29
C SER A 358 -17.66 35.77 -18.59
N ASN A 359 -18.59 35.22 -19.39
CA ASN A 359 -18.56 33.82 -19.81
C ASN A 359 -17.29 33.47 -20.61
N LYS A 360 -16.83 34.38 -21.47
CA LYS A 360 -15.56 34.22 -22.19
C LYS A 360 -14.36 34.26 -21.25
N ALA A 361 -14.36 35.16 -20.25
CA ALA A 361 -13.31 35.25 -19.25
C ALA A 361 -13.22 33.97 -18.40
N GLU A 362 -14.36 33.45 -17.93
CA GLU A 362 -14.43 32.19 -17.19
C GLU A 362 -13.94 31.01 -18.04
N LYS A 363 -14.29 30.99 -19.33
CA LYS A 363 -13.78 29.96 -20.25
C LYS A 363 -12.27 30.06 -20.45
N ILE A 364 -11.72 31.26 -20.60
CA ILE A 364 -10.26 31.49 -20.67
C ILE A 364 -9.59 31.00 -19.38
N GLU A 365 -10.15 31.34 -18.23
CA GLU A 365 -9.63 30.89 -16.93
C GLU A 365 -9.66 29.35 -16.82
N SER A 366 -10.73 28.70 -17.28
CA SER A 366 -10.81 27.24 -17.32
C SER A 366 -9.70 26.61 -18.18
N PHE A 367 -9.37 27.21 -19.32
CA PHE A 367 -8.26 26.77 -20.16
C PHE A 367 -6.90 27.01 -19.51
N GLN A 368 -6.73 28.13 -18.79
CA GLN A 368 -5.52 28.40 -18.03
C GLN A 368 -5.30 27.36 -16.92
N TRP A 369 -6.36 26.99 -16.19
CA TRP A 369 -6.30 25.94 -15.18
C TRP A 369 -6.00 24.56 -15.78
N GLN A 370 -6.57 24.22 -16.94
CA GLN A 370 -6.24 23.00 -17.67
C GLN A 370 -4.78 22.97 -18.12
N LEU A 371 -4.27 24.08 -18.64
CA LEU A 371 -2.87 24.21 -19.05
C LEU A 371 -1.92 24.02 -17.87
N LEU A 372 -2.19 24.69 -16.74
CA LEU A 372 -1.39 24.54 -15.51
C LEU A 372 -1.39 23.10 -14.99
N ARG A 373 -2.53 22.40 -15.04
CA ARG A 373 -2.61 20.98 -14.69
C ARG A 373 -1.71 20.13 -15.60
N MET A 374 -1.81 20.33 -16.90
CA MET A 374 -1.01 19.60 -17.89
C MET A 374 0.49 19.87 -17.74
N GLU A 375 0.88 21.11 -17.43
CA GLU A 375 2.28 21.46 -17.15
C GLU A 375 2.82 20.75 -15.89
N LEU A 376 2.02 20.67 -14.82
CA LEU A 376 2.40 19.97 -13.60
C LEU A 376 2.55 18.47 -13.83
N GLU A 377 1.61 17.86 -14.57
CA GLU A 377 1.70 16.46 -14.97
C GLU A 377 2.94 16.19 -15.84
N THR A 378 3.24 17.09 -16.78
CA THR A 378 4.43 17.00 -17.63
C THR A 378 5.72 17.09 -16.81
N LYS A 379 5.80 18.04 -15.87
CA LYS A 379 6.95 18.17 -14.94
C LYS A 379 7.11 16.93 -14.06
N LYS A 380 6.00 16.35 -13.58
CA LYS A 380 6.01 15.10 -12.82
C LYS A 380 6.54 13.94 -13.66
N LEU A 381 6.05 13.77 -14.88
CA LEU A 381 6.53 12.75 -15.82
C LEU A 381 8.01 12.96 -16.16
N GLN A 382 8.45 14.19 -16.41
CA GLN A 382 9.85 14.52 -16.67
C GLN A 382 10.74 14.15 -15.48
N SER A 383 10.29 14.41 -14.25
CA SER A 383 11.03 13.99 -13.04
C SER A 383 11.14 12.47 -12.92
N HIS A 384 10.07 11.75 -13.27
CA HIS A 384 10.04 10.29 -13.25
C HIS A 384 10.98 9.68 -14.31
N VAL A 385 10.94 10.20 -15.54
CA VAL A 385 11.85 9.83 -16.62
C VAL A 385 13.30 10.09 -16.21
N LYS A 386 13.60 11.23 -15.57
CA LYS A 386 14.93 11.54 -15.06
C LYS A 386 15.40 10.56 -13.97
N GLY A 387 14.47 10.06 -13.15
CA GLY A 387 14.72 8.97 -12.20
C GLY A 387 15.08 7.66 -12.92
N LEU A 388 14.24 7.24 -13.87
CA LEU A 388 14.47 6.03 -14.66
C LEU A 388 15.80 6.06 -15.43
N ILE A 389 16.19 7.23 -15.96
CA ILE A 389 17.50 7.39 -16.63
C ILE A 389 18.65 7.12 -15.66
N LYS A 390 18.56 7.58 -14.41
CA LYS A 390 19.57 7.30 -13.38
C LYS A 390 19.62 5.82 -13.03
N ASP A 391 18.47 5.18 -12.88
CA ASP A 391 18.39 3.75 -12.57
C ASP A 391 18.96 2.90 -13.71
N VAL A 392 18.65 3.25 -14.96
CA VAL A 392 19.24 2.59 -16.14
C VAL A 392 20.76 2.78 -16.19
N ALA A 393 21.26 3.99 -15.87
CA ALA A 393 22.70 4.23 -15.80
C ALA A 393 23.37 3.39 -14.71
N GLN A 394 22.73 3.27 -13.55
CA GLN A 394 23.19 2.41 -12.45
C GLN A 394 23.23 0.93 -12.86
N LEU A 395 22.16 0.42 -13.48
CA LEU A 395 22.11 -0.95 -13.98
C LEU A 395 23.16 -1.23 -15.05
N ARG A 396 23.47 -0.26 -15.93
CA ARG A 396 24.56 -0.38 -16.91
C ARG A 396 25.91 -0.50 -16.23
N HIS A 397 26.15 0.30 -15.19
CA HIS A 397 27.39 0.25 -14.42
C HIS A 397 27.54 -1.07 -13.66
N ASP A 398 26.47 -1.56 -13.03
CA ASP A 398 26.50 -2.85 -12.33
C ASP A 398 26.64 -4.02 -13.30
N LYS A 399 26.04 -3.95 -14.49
CA LYS A 399 26.29 -4.89 -15.59
C LYS A 399 27.75 -4.90 -15.99
N MET A 400 28.38 -3.73 -16.18
CA MET A 400 29.81 -3.64 -16.55
C MET A 400 30.71 -4.25 -15.47
N LYS A 401 30.40 -4.04 -14.18
CA LYS A 401 31.10 -4.70 -13.07
C LYS A 401 30.97 -6.22 -13.14
N LEU A 402 29.77 -6.73 -13.36
CA LEU A 402 29.53 -8.17 -13.49
C LEU A 402 30.24 -8.77 -14.71
N GLU A 403 30.24 -8.08 -15.86
CA GLU A 403 31.00 -8.48 -17.04
C GLU A 403 32.51 -8.53 -16.76
N THR A 404 33.03 -7.58 -15.97
CA THR A 404 34.44 -7.58 -15.55
C THR A 404 34.76 -8.79 -14.67
N ILE A 405 33.90 -9.09 -13.68
CA ILE A 405 34.04 -10.27 -12.82
C ILE A 405 33.92 -11.56 -13.62
N LEU A 406 33.02 -11.62 -14.61
CA LEU A 406 32.90 -12.76 -15.51
C LEU A 406 34.15 -12.97 -16.36
N LEU A 407 34.72 -11.90 -16.92
CA LEU A 407 36.00 -11.94 -17.64
C LEU A 407 37.14 -12.42 -16.74
N GLU A 408 37.16 -12.03 -15.48
CA GLU A 408 38.16 -12.49 -14.50
C GLU A 408 37.97 -13.97 -14.16
N ARG A 409 36.74 -14.41 -13.89
CA ARG A 409 36.40 -15.84 -13.70
C ARG A 409 36.72 -16.68 -14.93
N ASP A 410 36.45 -16.18 -16.14
CA ASP A 410 36.78 -16.87 -17.38
C ASP A 410 38.28 -17.03 -17.56
N LYS A 411 39.09 -15.99 -17.24
CA LYS A 411 40.56 -16.08 -17.21
C LYS A 411 41.06 -17.06 -16.14
N GLU A 412 40.46 -17.05 -14.95
CA GLU A 412 40.74 -18.01 -13.89
C GLU A 412 40.36 -19.44 -14.27
N MET A 413 39.37 -19.64 -15.16
CA MET A 413 38.93 -20.94 -15.66
C MET A 413 39.74 -21.41 -16.88
N THR A 414 40.28 -20.50 -17.69
CA THR A 414 41.18 -20.85 -18.81
C THR A 414 42.58 -21.23 -18.29
N SER A 415 43.09 -20.60 -17.22
CA SER A 415 44.38 -20.94 -16.60
C SER A 415 44.56 -22.43 -16.20
N PRO A 416 43.64 -23.05 -15.44
CA PRO A 416 43.71 -24.47 -15.09
C PRO A 416 43.36 -25.36 -16.28
N LYS A 417 42.51 -24.91 -17.22
CA LYS A 417 42.24 -25.64 -18.47
C LYS A 417 43.48 -25.73 -19.35
N GLU A 418 44.22 -24.64 -19.56
CA GLU A 418 45.50 -24.65 -20.28
C GLU A 418 46.56 -25.48 -19.55
N LYS A 419 46.60 -25.41 -18.21
CA LYS A 419 47.49 -26.25 -17.40
C LYS A 419 47.15 -27.74 -17.52
N LEU A 420 45.86 -28.10 -17.59
CA LEU A 420 45.39 -29.46 -17.86
C LEU A 420 45.66 -29.89 -19.30
N GLU A 421 45.54 -28.99 -20.28
CA GLU A 421 45.81 -29.28 -21.68
C GLU A 421 47.32 -29.51 -21.93
N LEU A 422 48.19 -28.80 -21.22
CA LEU A 422 49.63 -29.04 -21.19
C LEU A 422 49.98 -30.36 -20.50
N GLN A 423 49.27 -30.73 -19.42
CA GLN A 423 49.41 -32.03 -18.76
C GLN A 423 48.96 -33.18 -19.68
N LEU A 424 47.82 -33.03 -20.37
CA LEU A 424 47.31 -34.01 -21.34
C LEU A 424 48.23 -34.16 -22.57
N LYS A 425 48.81 -33.07 -23.08
CA LYS A 425 49.79 -33.12 -24.19
C LYS A 425 51.11 -33.77 -23.78
N SER A 426 51.50 -33.69 -22.50
CA SER A 426 52.70 -34.37 -21.97
C SER A 426 52.52 -35.86 -21.68
N SER A 427 51.27 -36.33 -21.51
CA SER A 427 50.98 -37.68 -20.98
C SER A 427 50.63 -38.74 -22.03
N ASN A 428 50.65 -38.41 -23.32
CA ASN A 428 50.40 -39.39 -24.40
C ASN A 428 51.70 -39.81 -25.09
N CYS A 429 52.46 -40.67 -24.41
CA CYS A 429 53.38 -41.62 -25.06
C CYS A 429 53.05 -43.03 -24.54
N SER A 430 52.20 -43.76 -25.26
CA SER A 430 52.27 -45.21 -25.52
C SER A 430 50.88 -45.75 -25.93
N LYS A 431 50.77 -46.16 -27.21
CA LYS A 431 50.06 -47.31 -27.82
C LYS A 431 48.78 -47.85 -27.14
N HIS A 432 47.67 -48.22 -27.81
CA HIS A 432 47.48 -48.93 -29.07
C HIS A 432 46.05 -48.71 -29.61
N ASN A 433 45.91 -48.89 -30.93
CA ASN A 433 44.67 -48.97 -31.72
C ASN A 433 43.68 -50.02 -31.18
N LEU A 434 42.37 -49.83 -31.43
CA LEU A 434 41.52 -50.72 -32.25
C LEU A 434 40.04 -50.22 -32.29
N LEU A 435 39.59 -49.90 -33.51
CA LEU A 435 38.25 -50.13 -34.10
C LEU A 435 36.97 -49.45 -33.52
N LEU A 436 36.50 -48.42 -34.25
CA LEU A 436 35.07 -48.18 -34.58
C LEU A 436 34.63 -49.20 -35.68
N PRO A 437 33.32 -49.46 -36.00
CA PRO A 437 32.23 -48.47 -36.19
C PRO A 437 30.80 -48.95 -35.81
N SER A 438 29.78 -48.09 -35.66
CA SER A 438 28.82 -47.69 -36.72
C SER A 438 27.79 -46.73 -36.13
N GLN A 439 27.75 -45.47 -36.58
CA GLN A 439 26.90 -44.91 -37.64
C GLN A 439 25.48 -44.47 -37.20
N SER A 440 25.29 -43.15 -37.31
CA SER A 440 24.08 -42.35 -37.66
C SER A 440 23.85 -41.27 -36.61
N SER A 441 23.49 -40.02 -36.89
CA SER A 441 23.22 -39.23 -38.09
C SER A 441 23.30 -37.75 -37.62
N GLU A 442 23.19 -36.81 -38.56
CA GLU A 442 23.03 -35.36 -38.36
C GLU A 442 24.28 -34.54 -38.02
N ARG A 443 25.05 -34.28 -39.08
CA ARG A 443 25.86 -33.07 -39.21
C ARG A 443 25.19 -32.24 -40.32
N ALA A 444 24.47 -31.16 -40.00
CA ALA A 444 24.21 -30.04 -40.92
C ALA A 444 23.32 -28.86 -40.41
N GLU A 445 22.85 -28.75 -39.15
CA GLU A 445 21.93 -27.62 -38.82
C GLU A 445 22.38 -26.64 -37.71
N ASP A 446 23.39 -26.95 -36.89
CA ASP A 446 23.80 -26.01 -35.82
C ASP A 446 24.82 -24.94 -36.23
N ALA A 447 25.39 -25.03 -37.43
CA ALA A 447 26.39 -24.06 -37.93
C ALA A 447 25.76 -22.88 -38.70
N ILE A 448 24.44 -22.83 -38.89
CA ILE A 448 23.77 -21.78 -39.69
C ILE A 448 22.89 -20.85 -38.83
N LEU A 449 22.49 -21.26 -37.62
CA LEU A 449 21.60 -20.44 -36.78
C LEU A 449 22.33 -19.35 -35.96
N SER A 450 23.66 -19.39 -35.86
CA SER A 450 24.45 -18.45 -35.05
C SER A 450 25.16 -17.34 -35.83
N GLU A 451 25.24 -17.42 -37.17
CA GLU A 451 25.85 -16.38 -38.02
C GLU A 451 24.86 -15.38 -38.64
N LEU A 452 23.56 -15.69 -38.67
CA LEU A 452 22.54 -14.82 -39.30
C LEU A 452 21.79 -13.88 -38.35
N LYS A 453 22.10 -13.89 -37.05
CA LYS A 453 21.55 -12.96 -36.04
C LYS A 453 22.55 -11.95 -35.45
N ARG A 454 23.83 -11.99 -35.87
CA ARG A 454 24.85 -11.02 -35.43
C ARG A 454 25.14 -9.89 -36.42
N LYS A 455 24.50 -9.84 -37.60
CA LYS A 455 24.75 -8.80 -38.62
C LYS A 455 23.60 -7.83 -38.89
N SER A 456 22.42 -8.00 -38.29
CA SER A 456 21.28 -7.09 -38.50
C SER A 456 20.96 -6.17 -37.32
N VAL A 457 21.55 -6.38 -36.14
CA VAL A 457 21.22 -5.60 -34.93
C VAL A 457 22.22 -4.47 -34.63
N GLU A 458 23.43 -4.50 -35.20
CA GLU A 458 24.42 -3.44 -34.96
C GLU A 458 24.22 -2.18 -35.83
N LYS A 459 23.68 -2.31 -37.06
CA LYS A 459 23.51 -1.16 -37.96
C LYS A 459 22.28 -0.28 -37.68
N GLU A 460 21.30 -0.77 -36.91
CA GLU A 460 20.12 0.02 -36.54
C GLU A 460 20.29 0.73 -35.18
N GLN A 461 21.22 0.25 -34.34
CA GLN A 461 21.52 0.81 -33.03
C GLN A 461 22.49 2.00 -33.12
N GLU A 462 23.46 1.95 -34.03
CA GLU A 462 24.48 3.00 -34.22
C GLU A 462 23.88 4.33 -34.76
N MET A 463 22.84 4.25 -35.59
CA MET A 463 22.15 5.42 -36.15
C MET A 463 21.24 6.12 -35.12
N LYS A 464 20.75 5.40 -34.10
CA LYS A 464 19.98 5.97 -32.98
C LYS A 464 20.86 6.55 -31.88
N GLU A 465 22.04 5.98 -31.67
CA GLU A 465 23.00 6.48 -30.67
C GLU A 465 23.66 7.79 -31.13
N THR A 466 23.92 7.94 -32.44
CA THR A 466 24.46 9.18 -33.02
C THR A 466 23.47 10.35 -32.95
N LEU A 467 22.16 10.10 -33.14
CA LEU A 467 21.10 11.11 -33.08
C LEU A 467 20.79 11.59 -31.64
N MET A 468 20.98 10.72 -30.64
CA MET A 468 20.85 11.06 -29.21
C MET A 468 22.05 11.85 -28.67
N VAL A 469 23.25 11.63 -29.21
CA VAL A 469 24.46 12.39 -28.84
C VAL A 469 24.42 13.82 -29.38
N GLU A 470 23.78 14.05 -30.54
CA GLU A 470 23.64 15.38 -31.13
C GLU A 470 22.58 16.26 -30.42
N TYR A 471 21.55 15.63 -29.81
CA TYR A 471 20.56 16.34 -28.98
C TYR A 471 21.13 16.75 -27.61
N CYS A 472 21.95 15.88 -26.98
CA CYS A 472 22.57 16.16 -25.68
C CYS A 472 23.72 17.20 -25.73
N LYS A 473 24.31 17.46 -26.90
CA LYS A 473 25.38 18.48 -27.03
C LYS A 473 24.84 19.92 -27.10
N LYS A 474 23.56 20.13 -27.43
CA LYS A 474 22.95 21.47 -27.53
C LYS A 474 22.43 22.03 -26.20
N GLU A 475 22.06 21.19 -25.24
CA GLU A 475 21.62 21.66 -23.91
C GLU A 475 22.76 21.89 -22.92
N ALA A 476 23.92 21.27 -23.11
CA ALA A 476 25.07 21.43 -22.22
C ALA A 476 25.77 22.81 -22.36
N LEU A 477 25.68 23.46 -23.53
CA LEU A 477 26.31 24.77 -23.77
C LEU A 477 25.51 25.98 -23.23
N SER A 478 24.30 25.77 -22.73
CA SER A 478 23.45 26.84 -22.16
C SER A 478 23.61 26.96 -20.63
N ALA A 479 24.14 25.93 -19.96
CA ALA A 479 24.17 25.84 -18.50
C ALA A 479 25.54 26.14 -17.87
N GLU A 480 26.60 26.35 -18.67
CA GLU A 480 27.98 26.52 -18.20
C GLU A 480 28.43 27.99 -18.06
N MET A 481 27.57 28.85 -17.50
CA MET A 481 27.97 30.21 -17.16
C MET A 481 27.30 30.69 -15.87
N LYS A 482 27.62 30.03 -14.75
CA LYS A 482 27.62 30.55 -13.36
C LYS A 482 27.83 29.39 -12.38
N ASP A 483 29.08 29.07 -12.09
CA ASP A 483 29.62 29.08 -10.72
C ASP A 483 31.01 28.43 -10.74
N SER A 484 32.02 29.29 -10.80
CA SER A 484 33.40 28.93 -10.50
C SER A 484 33.91 29.87 -9.40
N LEU A 485 34.05 29.35 -8.18
CA LEU A 485 34.99 29.71 -7.11
C LEU A 485 34.42 29.05 -5.83
N VAL A 486 35.06 28.13 -5.10
CA VAL A 486 36.32 28.32 -4.36
C VAL A 486 36.87 26.95 -3.92
N LEU A 487 38.13 26.72 -4.32
CA LEU A 487 39.26 26.13 -3.57
C LEU A 487 39.21 24.70 -2.97
N LYS A 488 39.78 23.80 -3.78
CA LYS A 488 40.75 22.72 -3.47
C LYS A 488 41.40 22.71 -2.07
N LYS A 489 41.52 21.49 -1.54
CA LYS A 489 42.73 20.80 -1.02
C LYS A 489 42.32 19.36 -0.62
N SER A 490 42.97 18.22 -0.87
CA SER A 490 44.03 17.71 -1.76
C SER A 490 44.27 16.24 -1.34
N VAL A 491 44.49 15.29 -2.27
CA VAL A 491 45.45 14.13 -2.17
C VAL A 491 45.05 13.02 -1.15
N SER A 492 45.11 11.69 -1.36
CA SER A 492 45.71 10.70 -2.29
C SER A 492 44.99 9.35 -2.01
N GLU A 493 44.53 8.53 -2.95
CA GLU A 493 45.22 7.52 -3.76
C GLU A 493 46.34 6.72 -3.05
N VAL A 494 46.11 5.42 -2.81
CA VAL A 494 46.93 4.28 -3.31
C VAL A 494 46.46 2.95 -2.69
N ASP A 495 46.34 2.00 -3.59
CA ASP A 495 46.08 0.56 -3.52
C ASP A 495 46.91 -0.24 -2.49
N SER A 496 46.42 -1.42 -2.12
CA SER A 496 47.04 -2.69 -2.55
C SER A 496 46.34 -3.89 -1.90
N ASP A 497 45.78 -4.72 -2.80
CA ASP A 497 45.46 -6.12 -2.59
C ASP A 497 46.70 -6.97 -2.31
N ALA A 498 46.48 -8.09 -1.61
CA ALA A 498 47.13 -9.41 -1.83
C ALA A 498 46.49 -10.40 -0.83
N ALA A 499 45.56 -11.28 -1.20
CA ALA A 499 45.68 -12.51 -2.01
C ALA A 499 46.53 -13.62 -1.37
N GLU A 500 45.86 -14.72 -0.96
CA GLU A 500 46.11 -16.12 -1.39
C GLU A 500 45.17 -17.05 -0.58
N ASN A 501 44.13 -17.62 -1.22
CA ASN A 501 44.12 -18.93 -1.88
C ASN A 501 44.20 -20.12 -0.91
N LEU A 502 43.04 -20.73 -0.63
CA LEU A 502 42.88 -22.19 -0.78
C LEU A 502 41.46 -22.48 -1.28
N ALA A 503 41.40 -22.98 -2.52
CA ALA A 503 40.20 -23.40 -3.20
C ALA A 503 39.85 -24.87 -2.87
N SER A 504 38.55 -25.09 -2.66
CA SER A 504 37.71 -26.11 -3.27
C SER A 504 38.03 -27.61 -3.09
N THR A 505 37.19 -28.27 -2.30
CA THR A 505 36.49 -29.55 -2.62
C THR A 505 35.37 -29.65 -1.58
N SER A 506 34.10 -29.92 -1.84
CA SER A 506 33.49 -30.89 -2.75
C SER A 506 31.99 -30.63 -2.86
N ASN A 507 31.45 -30.83 -4.06
CA ASN A 507 30.20 -31.53 -4.38
C ASN A 507 29.03 -31.47 -3.37
N SER A 508 27.94 -30.90 -3.89
CA SER A 508 26.57 -31.22 -3.52
C SER A 508 26.34 -32.73 -3.46
N SER A 509 26.12 -33.25 -2.26
CA SER A 509 25.47 -34.53 -2.02
C SER A 509 24.23 -34.29 -1.18
N ASN A 510 23.07 -34.46 -1.80
CA ASN A 510 21.85 -34.85 -1.11
C ASN A 510 22.14 -36.16 -0.38
N GLU A 511 22.36 -36.07 0.93
CA GLU A 511 22.24 -37.12 1.95
C GLU A 511 22.91 -36.59 3.22
N ALA A 512 22.25 -35.68 3.92
CA ALA A 512 22.52 -35.50 5.34
C ALA A 512 21.62 -36.50 6.07
N SER A 513 22.23 -37.63 6.41
CA SER A 513 21.77 -38.52 7.47
C SER A 513 21.18 -37.71 8.63
N HIS A 514 20.01 -38.16 9.11
CA HIS A 514 19.48 -37.82 10.42
C HIS A 514 20.59 -37.88 11.48
N PHE A 515 21.14 -36.73 11.84
CA PHE A 515 21.91 -36.59 13.07
C PHE A 515 20.91 -36.39 14.21
N PRO A 516 20.89 -37.27 15.23
CA PRO A 516 20.06 -37.09 16.39
C PRO A 516 20.64 -35.97 17.26
N GLY A 517 19.94 -34.84 17.33
CA GLY A 517 20.23 -33.79 18.31
C GLY A 517 20.63 -32.43 17.73
N ASN A 518 19.79 -31.82 16.91
CA ASN A 518 19.74 -30.36 16.87
C ASN A 518 19.20 -29.88 18.23
N MET A 519 20.07 -29.39 19.10
CA MET A 519 19.69 -28.89 20.42
C MET A 519 18.76 -27.68 20.24
N ASP A 520 17.52 -27.75 20.75
CA ASP A 520 16.59 -26.60 20.74
C ASP A 520 17.18 -25.49 21.63
N LEU A 521 17.88 -24.55 21.01
CA LEU A 521 18.55 -23.44 21.68
C LEU A 521 17.60 -22.63 22.57
N HIS A 522 16.34 -22.51 22.15
CA HIS A 522 15.32 -21.81 22.94
C HIS A 522 14.84 -22.64 24.14
N ALA A 523 14.89 -23.98 24.07
CA ALA A 523 14.67 -24.84 25.23
C ALA A 523 15.70 -24.57 26.32
N VAL A 524 16.97 -24.54 25.91
CA VAL A 524 18.11 -24.35 26.81
C VAL A 524 18.08 -22.95 27.41
N GLU A 525 17.74 -21.94 26.61
CA GLU A 525 17.59 -20.57 27.06
C GLU A 525 16.45 -20.42 28.08
N VAL A 526 15.26 -20.95 27.78
CA VAL A 526 14.10 -20.91 28.69
C VAL A 526 14.41 -21.65 30.00
N PHE A 527 15.02 -22.83 29.91
CA PHE A 527 15.42 -23.62 31.07
C PHE A 527 16.40 -22.88 31.98
N TYR A 528 17.43 -22.25 31.39
CA TYR A 528 18.40 -21.48 32.15
C TYR A 528 17.74 -20.28 32.85
N LYS A 529 16.83 -19.57 32.15
CA LYS A 529 16.12 -18.42 32.72
C LYS A 529 15.17 -18.83 33.85
N ILE A 530 14.46 -19.96 33.72
CA ILE A 530 13.64 -20.53 34.80
C ILE A 530 14.49 -20.90 36.01
N LYS A 531 15.66 -21.53 35.79
CA LYS A 531 16.62 -21.85 36.87
C LYS A 531 17.13 -20.59 37.56
N ARG A 532 17.50 -19.56 36.80
CA ARG A 532 17.95 -18.27 37.32
C ARG A 532 16.86 -17.59 38.14
N LEU A 533 15.61 -17.67 37.70
CA LEU A 533 14.46 -17.10 38.40
C LEU A 533 14.22 -17.80 39.74
N LYS A 534 14.30 -19.14 39.74
CA LYS A 534 14.20 -19.94 40.97
C LYS A 534 15.35 -19.62 41.95
N GLN A 535 16.57 -19.43 41.44
CA GLN A 535 17.70 -19.00 42.27
C GLN A 535 17.48 -17.60 42.87
N GLN A 536 16.98 -16.64 42.09
CA GLN A 536 16.70 -15.29 42.57
C GLN A 536 15.62 -15.28 43.65
N LEU A 537 14.56 -16.08 43.53
CA LEU A 537 13.51 -16.18 44.54
C LEU A 537 14.01 -16.80 45.86
N VAL A 538 14.79 -17.88 45.79
CA VAL A 538 15.39 -18.54 46.97
C VAL A 538 16.33 -17.61 47.74
N LEU A 539 17.04 -16.71 47.06
CA LEU A 539 17.91 -15.73 47.71
C LEU A 539 17.11 -14.75 48.58
N ILE A 540 15.94 -14.29 48.13
CA ILE A 540 15.13 -13.37 48.93
C ILE A 540 14.49 -14.10 50.11
N ASP A 541 13.97 -15.32 49.89
CA ASP A 541 13.38 -16.12 50.97
C ASP A 541 14.40 -16.34 52.10
N ARG A 542 15.69 -16.50 51.76
CA ARG A 542 16.79 -16.61 52.74
C ARG A 542 17.11 -15.29 53.43
N LEU A 543 17.13 -14.18 52.71
CA LEU A 543 17.40 -12.85 53.29
C LEU A 543 16.28 -12.41 54.25
N ILE A 544 15.03 -12.75 53.92
CA ILE A 544 13.86 -12.48 54.75
C ILE A 544 13.83 -13.41 55.98
N GLY A 545 14.15 -14.69 55.82
CA GLY A 545 14.26 -15.63 56.94
C GLY A 545 15.41 -15.33 57.92
N GLN A 546 16.38 -14.49 57.54
CA GLN A 546 17.43 -14.00 58.45
C GLN A 546 16.98 -12.79 59.30
N GLN A 547 16.09 -11.95 58.77
CA GLN A 547 15.52 -10.80 59.49
C GLN A 547 14.57 -11.21 60.63
N THR A 548 13.83 -12.31 60.48
CA THR A 548 12.88 -12.80 61.51
C THR A 548 13.55 -13.44 62.73
N ASN A 549 14.84 -13.73 62.67
CA ASN A 549 15.61 -14.36 63.76
C ASN A 549 16.47 -13.36 64.55
N GLY A 550 16.49 -12.09 64.14
CA GLY A 550 17.12 -10.98 64.87
C GLY A 550 16.14 -10.37 65.89
N GLU A 551 16.68 -9.96 67.03
CA GLU A 551 15.98 -9.61 68.27
C GLU A 551 14.68 -8.79 68.12
N ALA A 552 13.69 -9.19 68.92
CA ALA A 552 12.38 -8.58 69.06
C ALA A 552 12.48 -7.07 69.39
N LYS A 553 12.39 -6.25 68.36
CA LYS A 553 12.09 -4.82 68.46
C LYS A 553 10.64 -4.64 68.02
N GLU A 554 9.84 -3.93 68.81
CA GLU A 554 8.39 -3.73 68.58
C GLU A 554 8.09 -3.42 67.10
N ILE A 555 7.53 -4.41 66.40
CA ILE A 555 7.18 -4.32 64.99
C ILE A 555 5.82 -3.62 64.92
N ASN A 556 5.77 -2.50 64.19
CA ASN A 556 4.56 -1.73 63.92
C ASN A 556 3.54 -2.61 63.17
N ASP A 557 2.23 -2.45 63.41
CA ASP A 557 1.17 -3.27 62.75
C ASP A 557 1.24 -3.19 61.20
N ASP A 558 1.76 -2.06 60.69
CA ASP A 558 1.92 -1.79 59.26
C ASP A 558 3.07 -2.61 58.62
N SER A 559 4.18 -2.84 59.34
CA SER A 559 5.30 -3.69 58.89
C SER A 559 4.91 -5.17 58.78
N ASN A 560 4.12 -5.67 59.73
CA ASN A 560 3.60 -7.04 59.69
C ASN A 560 2.66 -7.26 58.49
N THR A 561 1.83 -6.25 58.19
CA THR A 561 0.93 -6.27 57.03
C THR A 561 1.73 -6.28 55.71
N ASN A 562 2.77 -5.46 55.60
CA ASN A 562 3.65 -5.39 54.44
C ASN A 562 4.42 -6.71 54.20
N MET A 563 4.97 -7.31 55.26
CA MET A 563 5.63 -8.63 55.21
C MET A 563 4.67 -9.73 54.69
N MET A 564 3.42 -9.75 55.16
CA MET A 564 2.40 -10.72 54.74
C MET A 564 1.99 -10.54 53.26
N THR A 565 1.95 -9.30 52.76
CA THR A 565 1.70 -9.03 51.33
C THR A 565 2.84 -9.53 50.44
N TYR A 566 4.09 -9.40 50.90
CA TYR A 566 5.25 -9.93 50.21
C TYR A 566 5.26 -11.47 50.21
N LEU A 567 5.01 -12.12 51.35
CA LEU A 567 4.95 -13.60 51.42
C LEU A 567 3.87 -14.17 50.49
N SER A 568 2.74 -13.47 50.39
CA SER A 568 1.67 -13.79 49.44
C SER A 568 2.15 -13.65 47.99
N LEU A 569 2.89 -12.57 47.66
CA LEU A 569 3.49 -12.36 46.33
C LEU A 569 4.56 -13.41 46.00
N ALA A 570 5.46 -13.72 46.93
CA ALA A 570 6.50 -14.74 46.78
C ALA A 570 5.89 -16.12 46.49
N SER A 571 4.79 -16.47 47.17
CA SER A 571 4.05 -17.71 46.89
C SER A 571 3.45 -17.74 45.47
N LEU A 572 2.97 -16.59 44.96
CA LEU A 572 2.45 -16.47 43.60
C LEU A 572 3.56 -16.58 42.55
N LEU A 573 4.71 -15.96 42.80
CA LEU A 573 5.90 -16.05 41.95
C LEU A 573 6.44 -17.47 41.87
N ASN A 574 6.53 -18.17 43.00
CA ASN A 574 6.92 -19.58 43.03
C ASN A 574 5.92 -20.47 42.27
N LYS A 575 4.61 -20.26 42.44
CA LYS A 575 3.58 -20.97 41.64
C LYS A 575 3.72 -20.71 40.15
N GLN A 576 4.10 -19.50 39.75
CA GLN A 576 4.32 -19.15 38.34
C GLN A 576 5.57 -19.84 37.77
N VAL A 577 6.65 -19.94 38.55
CA VAL A 577 7.85 -20.69 38.17
C VAL A 577 7.55 -22.18 37.96
N GLU A 578 6.76 -22.79 38.83
CA GLU A 578 6.36 -24.19 38.70
C GLU A 578 5.45 -24.41 37.47
N ARG A 579 4.56 -23.46 37.14
CA ARG A 579 3.78 -23.48 35.89
C ARG A 579 4.67 -23.42 34.65
N TYR A 580 5.70 -22.57 34.68
CA TYR A 580 6.68 -22.50 33.59
C TYR A 580 7.47 -23.79 33.41
N GLN A 581 7.86 -24.45 34.52
CA GLN A 581 8.54 -25.75 34.47
C GLN A 581 7.66 -26.84 33.87
N SER A 582 6.41 -26.95 34.35
CA SER A 582 5.46 -27.94 33.81
C SER A 582 5.15 -27.71 32.33
N LEU A 583 5.01 -26.44 31.92
CA LEU A 583 4.77 -26.09 30.52
C LEU A 583 5.99 -26.38 29.63
N GLN A 584 7.19 -26.11 30.13
CA GLN A 584 8.43 -26.47 29.45
C GLN A 584 8.53 -27.98 29.24
N GLU A 585 8.25 -28.78 30.28
CA GLU A 585 8.28 -30.24 30.23
C GLU A 585 7.28 -30.80 29.21
N LYS A 586 6.06 -30.25 29.17
CA LYS A 586 5.05 -30.61 28.16
C LYS A 586 5.53 -30.33 26.74
N MET A 587 6.16 -29.18 26.50
CA MET A 587 6.75 -28.86 25.20
C MET A 587 7.91 -29.77 24.81
N ASP A 588 8.77 -30.12 25.77
CA ASP A 588 9.92 -31.00 25.55
C ASP A 588 9.45 -32.42 25.22
N ASN A 589 8.41 -32.92 25.92
CA ASN A 589 7.79 -34.21 25.66
C ASN A 589 7.07 -34.25 24.30
N LEU A 590 6.29 -33.22 23.95
CA LEU A 590 5.61 -33.11 22.66
C LEU A 590 6.61 -33.12 21.49
N ARG A 591 7.68 -32.31 21.58
CA ARG A 591 8.73 -32.29 20.56
C ARG A 591 9.45 -33.63 20.44
N LYS A 592 9.70 -34.31 21.57
CA LYS A 592 10.29 -35.65 21.58
C LYS A 592 9.37 -36.67 20.90
N LEU A 593 8.09 -36.66 21.22
CA LEU A 593 7.09 -37.53 20.58
C LEU A 593 6.99 -37.28 19.07
N MET A 594 7.03 -36.02 18.63
CA MET A 594 7.03 -35.69 17.19
C MET A 594 8.27 -36.27 16.47
N HIS A 595 9.47 -36.12 17.04
CA HIS A 595 10.70 -36.67 16.44
C HIS A 595 10.81 -38.19 16.51
N GLU A 596 10.31 -38.83 17.57
CA GLU A 596 10.30 -40.29 17.70
C GLU A 596 9.30 -40.94 16.72
N ASN A 597 8.18 -40.28 16.41
CA ASN A 597 7.18 -40.78 15.46
C ASN A 597 7.53 -40.49 13.99
N ASP A 598 8.29 -39.43 13.69
CA ASP A 598 8.86 -39.19 12.35
C ASP A 598 9.79 -40.35 11.90
N LEU A 599 10.45 -41.04 12.84
CA LEU A 599 11.36 -42.15 12.56
C LEU A 599 10.64 -43.50 12.25
N HIS A 600 9.33 -43.60 12.50
CA HIS A 600 8.55 -44.85 12.35
C HIS A 600 7.43 -44.80 11.28
N ALA A 601 7.40 -43.75 10.44
CA ALA A 601 6.26 -43.43 9.58
C ALA A 601 6.08 -44.35 8.35
N THR A 602 5.40 -45.51 8.51
CA THR A 602 4.82 -46.23 7.34
C THR A 602 3.35 -46.65 7.46
N LYS A 603 2.68 -46.66 8.62
CA LYS A 603 1.22 -46.93 8.70
C LYS A 603 0.58 -46.21 9.90
N GLY A 604 -0.38 -45.30 9.63
CA GLY A 604 -1.20 -44.61 10.66
C GLY A 604 -0.94 -43.11 10.86
N LYS A 605 -0.84 -42.32 9.78
CA LYS A 605 -0.42 -40.90 9.82
C LYS A 605 -1.49 -39.90 10.30
N THR A 606 -2.78 -40.21 10.21
CA THR A 606 -3.86 -39.24 10.50
C THR A 606 -4.20 -39.16 11.99
N GLU A 607 -4.38 -40.30 12.66
CA GLU A 607 -4.73 -40.33 14.09
C GLU A 607 -3.58 -39.83 14.99
N THR A 608 -2.33 -40.08 14.60
CA THR A 608 -1.13 -39.59 15.32
C THR A 608 -0.94 -38.08 15.18
N LEU A 609 -1.23 -37.54 13.99
CA LEU A 609 -1.20 -36.11 13.72
C LEU A 609 -2.33 -35.36 14.43
N GLU A 610 -3.54 -35.93 14.51
CA GLU A 610 -4.64 -35.38 15.30
C GLU A 610 -4.29 -35.27 16.79
N LEU A 611 -3.61 -36.29 17.35
CA LEU A 611 -3.11 -36.26 18.72
C LEU A 611 -2.05 -35.16 18.93
N PHE A 612 -1.11 -34.97 17.98
CA PHE A 612 -0.12 -33.89 18.09
C PHE A 612 -0.74 -32.50 17.96
N LEU A 613 -1.73 -32.34 17.09
CA LEU A 613 -2.48 -31.08 16.97
C LEU A 613 -3.21 -30.77 18.28
N GLU A 614 -3.92 -31.75 18.85
CA GLU A 614 -4.59 -31.57 20.15
C GLU A 614 -3.59 -31.23 21.27
N GLU A 615 -2.49 -31.97 21.39
CA GLU A 615 -1.44 -31.66 22.39
C GLU A 615 -0.82 -30.28 22.17
N THR A 616 -0.64 -29.85 20.92
CA THR A 616 -0.12 -28.52 20.58
C THR A 616 -1.11 -27.42 20.93
N PHE A 617 -2.40 -27.60 20.65
CA PHE A 617 -3.45 -26.68 21.08
C PHE A 617 -3.54 -26.59 22.61
N GLN A 618 -3.35 -27.71 23.31
CA GLN A 618 -3.26 -27.70 24.77
C GLN A 618 -2.05 -26.92 25.28
N VAL A 619 -0.87 -27.09 24.66
CA VAL A 619 0.35 -26.32 24.97
C VAL A 619 0.16 -24.83 24.68
N GLN A 620 -0.48 -24.48 23.56
CA GLN A 620 -0.79 -23.09 23.21
C GLN A 620 -1.74 -22.45 24.22
N ARG A 621 -2.81 -23.16 24.59
CA ARG A 621 -3.75 -22.70 25.62
C ARG A 621 -3.09 -22.54 26.99
N CYS A 622 -2.21 -23.49 27.37
CA CYS A 622 -1.42 -23.40 28.59
C CYS A 622 -0.44 -22.21 28.57
N THR A 623 0.14 -21.90 27.41
CA THR A 623 1.04 -20.75 27.23
C THR A 623 0.30 -19.42 27.38
N VAL A 624 -0.86 -19.29 26.75
CA VAL A 624 -1.73 -18.10 26.85
C VAL A 624 -2.23 -17.89 28.29
N THR A 625 -2.74 -18.95 28.93
CA THR A 625 -3.22 -18.88 30.32
C THR A 625 -2.09 -18.54 31.30
N THR A 626 -0.88 -19.05 31.07
CA THR A 626 0.29 -18.72 31.89
C THR A 626 0.73 -17.26 31.68
N GLY A 627 0.62 -16.72 30.47
CA GLY A 627 0.87 -15.31 30.16
C GLY A 627 -0.17 -14.37 30.79
N GLN A 628 -1.45 -14.73 30.76
CA GLN A 628 -2.51 -14.00 31.47
C GLN A 628 -2.25 -13.97 32.98
N LYS A 629 -1.82 -15.10 33.56
CA LYS A 629 -1.46 -15.19 34.98
C LYS A 629 -0.21 -14.38 35.32
N LEU A 630 0.75 -14.29 34.40
CA LEU A 630 1.90 -13.39 34.56
C LEU A 630 1.46 -11.92 34.62
N ALA A 631 0.56 -11.49 33.74
CA ALA A 631 0.04 -10.12 33.75
C ALA A 631 -0.66 -9.77 35.09
N GLU A 632 -1.42 -10.72 35.65
CA GLU A 632 -2.04 -10.59 36.98
C GLU A 632 -1.00 -10.51 38.10
N ILE A 633 0.11 -11.25 38.01
CA ILE A 633 1.18 -11.22 39.00
C ILE A 633 1.97 -9.90 38.89
N GLN A 634 2.26 -9.43 37.67
CA GLN A 634 2.99 -8.19 37.43
C GLN A 634 2.29 -6.96 38.01
N SER A 635 0.96 -6.90 37.97
CA SER A 635 0.20 -5.80 38.61
C SER A 635 0.32 -5.82 40.13
N ARG A 636 0.52 -7.00 40.74
CA ARG A 636 0.73 -7.18 42.19
C ARG A 636 2.19 -7.05 42.61
N MET A 637 3.15 -7.14 41.67
CA MET A 637 4.57 -6.95 41.98
C MET A 637 4.88 -5.52 42.44
N VAL A 638 4.23 -4.51 41.86
CA VAL A 638 4.47 -3.10 42.23
C VAL A 638 4.13 -2.85 43.69
N SER A 639 3.00 -3.37 44.18
CA SER A 639 2.59 -3.21 45.57
C SER A 639 3.29 -4.20 46.53
N GLY A 640 3.51 -5.45 46.12
CA GLY A 640 4.10 -6.46 47.01
C GLY A 640 5.61 -6.30 47.25
N PHE A 641 6.34 -5.60 46.38
CA PHE A 641 7.74 -5.20 46.66
C PHE A 641 7.83 -3.83 47.37
N ALA A 642 6.81 -2.97 47.28
CA ALA A 642 6.83 -1.64 47.90
C ALA A 642 6.92 -1.69 49.44
N GLY A 643 6.23 -2.62 50.09
CA GLY A 643 6.28 -2.77 51.55
C GLY A 643 7.64 -3.22 52.09
N VAL A 644 8.37 -4.05 51.34
CA VAL A 644 9.66 -4.63 51.75
C VAL A 644 10.86 -3.75 51.43
N THR A 645 10.72 -2.81 50.48
CA THR A 645 11.77 -1.85 50.12
C THR A 645 12.31 -1.07 51.32
N LYS A 646 11.41 -0.63 52.21
CA LYS A 646 11.78 0.20 53.37
C LYS A 646 12.57 -0.57 54.44
N GLU A 647 12.28 -1.86 54.61
CA GLU A 647 12.90 -2.71 55.64
C GLU A 647 14.18 -3.41 55.15
N MET A 648 14.28 -3.72 53.85
CA MET A 648 15.47 -4.37 53.27
C MET A 648 16.58 -3.39 52.88
N GLU A 649 16.25 -2.16 52.46
CA GLU A 649 17.25 -1.12 52.19
C GLU A 649 18.01 -0.70 53.45
N GLU A 650 17.34 -0.70 54.61
CA GLU A 650 17.95 -0.36 55.91
C GLU A 650 18.86 -1.46 56.48
N SER A 651 18.62 -2.74 56.16
CA SER A 651 19.34 -3.87 56.78
C SER A 651 20.41 -4.54 55.92
N SER A 652 20.31 -4.47 54.59
CA SER A 652 21.11 -5.31 53.69
C SER A 652 21.78 -4.60 52.50
N GLY A 653 21.45 -3.32 52.25
CA GLY A 653 22.03 -2.52 51.15
C GLY A 653 21.66 -2.99 49.74
N ILE A 654 20.66 -3.87 49.60
CA ILE A 654 20.18 -4.37 48.30
C ILE A 654 19.13 -3.42 47.74
N ASP A 655 19.37 -2.91 46.53
CA ASP A 655 18.41 -2.12 45.76
C ASP A 655 17.20 -2.99 45.38
N THR A 656 16.18 -2.96 46.23
CA THR A 656 14.99 -3.80 46.14
C THR A 656 14.17 -3.47 44.88
N LYS A 657 14.28 -2.23 44.39
CA LYS A 657 13.63 -1.79 43.15
C LYS A 657 14.29 -2.42 41.92
N ARG A 658 15.62 -2.36 41.81
CA ARG A 658 16.37 -3.06 40.74
C ARG A 658 16.13 -4.56 40.76
N PHE A 659 16.02 -5.14 41.95
CA PHE A 659 15.76 -6.54 42.11
C PHE A 659 14.34 -6.93 41.63
N ALA A 660 13.31 -6.19 42.02
CA ALA A 660 11.94 -6.38 41.55
C ALA A 660 11.84 -6.24 40.02
N ASP A 661 12.57 -5.28 39.44
CA ASP A 661 12.66 -5.10 38.00
C ASP A 661 13.41 -6.26 37.32
N SER A 662 14.46 -6.81 37.94
CA SER A 662 15.15 -8.02 37.45
C SER A 662 14.21 -9.24 37.41
N ILE A 663 13.39 -9.46 38.43
CA ILE A 663 12.41 -10.56 38.44
C ILE A 663 11.36 -10.33 37.36
N ARG A 664 10.88 -9.09 37.21
CA ARG A 664 9.87 -8.73 36.21
C ARG A 664 10.37 -9.03 34.80
N ASN A 665 11.60 -8.62 34.49
CA ASN A 665 12.22 -8.85 33.19
C ASN A 665 12.44 -10.35 32.95
N LEU A 666 12.93 -11.09 33.94
CA LEU A 666 13.19 -12.53 33.79
C LEU A 666 11.91 -13.34 33.55
N LEU A 667 10.80 -12.98 34.21
CA LEU A 667 9.49 -13.58 33.95
C LEU A 667 8.98 -13.29 32.53
N GLN A 668 9.15 -12.06 32.03
CA GLN A 668 8.77 -11.68 30.67
C GLN A 668 9.60 -12.43 29.62
N GLU A 669 10.90 -12.58 29.86
CA GLU A 669 11.78 -13.33 28.97
C GLU A 669 11.46 -14.82 28.94
N VAL A 670 11.11 -15.42 30.08
CA VAL A 670 10.65 -16.82 30.14
C VAL A 670 9.33 -16.99 29.38
N GLN A 671 8.34 -16.11 29.61
CA GLN A 671 7.05 -16.14 28.92
C GLN A 671 7.23 -16.02 27.39
N ARG A 672 8.02 -15.04 26.94
CA ARG A 672 8.33 -14.82 25.52
C ARG A 672 9.06 -16.02 24.91
N GLY A 673 9.98 -16.62 25.65
CA GLY A 673 10.69 -17.82 25.20
C GLY A 673 9.74 -19.00 24.99
N LEU A 674 8.77 -19.21 25.89
CA LEU A 674 7.75 -20.25 25.76
C LEU A 674 6.78 -20.00 24.60
N GLU A 675 6.42 -18.75 24.33
CA GLU A 675 5.60 -18.35 23.17
C GLU A 675 6.32 -18.63 21.84
N ILE A 676 7.61 -18.28 21.74
CA ILE A 676 8.43 -18.56 20.55
C ILE A 676 8.54 -20.07 20.33
N ARG A 677 8.75 -20.86 21.39
CA ARG A 677 8.81 -22.32 21.28
C ARG A 677 7.49 -22.93 20.82
N THR A 678 6.36 -22.43 21.34
CA THR A 678 5.02 -22.84 20.91
C THR A 678 4.79 -22.52 19.44
N ALA A 679 5.11 -21.30 18.99
CA ALA A 679 4.98 -20.90 17.59
C ALA A 679 5.83 -21.76 16.64
N ARG A 680 7.04 -22.15 17.08
CA ARG A 680 7.88 -23.08 16.30
C ARG A 680 7.27 -24.47 16.19
N ILE A 681 6.75 -25.04 17.29
CA ILE A 681 6.08 -26.35 17.28
C ILE A 681 4.88 -26.34 16.33
N ILE A 682 4.08 -25.26 16.35
CA ILE A 682 2.96 -25.07 15.42
C ILE A 682 3.47 -25.01 13.97
N GLY A 683 4.53 -24.22 13.69
CA GLY A 683 5.11 -24.12 12.36
C GLY A 683 5.72 -25.43 11.85
N ASP A 684 6.33 -26.23 12.72
CA ASP A 684 6.86 -27.56 12.38
C ASP A 684 5.71 -28.51 12.00
N LEU A 685 4.58 -28.47 12.72
CA LEU A 685 3.37 -29.23 12.39
C LEU A 685 2.72 -28.76 11.08
N GLU A 686 2.60 -27.44 10.89
CA GLU A 686 2.09 -26.85 9.65
C GLU A 686 2.99 -27.17 8.44
N GLY A 687 4.30 -27.31 8.63
CA GLY A 687 5.23 -27.77 7.58
C GLY A 687 5.11 -29.26 7.25
N THR A 688 4.72 -30.09 8.22
CA THR A 688 4.45 -31.53 7.98
C THR A 688 3.11 -31.80 7.28
N LEU A 689 2.12 -30.90 7.39
CA LEU A 689 0.80 -31.01 6.75
C LEU A 689 0.85 -31.06 5.20
N PRO A 690 1.56 -30.16 4.49
CA PRO A 690 1.70 -30.18 3.02
C PRO A 690 2.36 -31.45 2.47
N SER A 691 3.25 -32.08 3.25
CA SER A 691 3.92 -33.33 2.84
C SER A 691 2.95 -34.52 2.80
N CYS A 692 1.86 -34.46 3.58
CA CYS A 692 0.79 -35.46 3.56
C CYS A 692 -0.24 -35.17 2.46
N GLU A 693 -0.47 -33.90 2.11
CA GLU A 693 -1.45 -33.51 1.09
C GLU A 693 -0.96 -33.80 -0.34
N GLY A 694 0.36 -33.78 -0.57
CA GLY A 694 0.98 -34.23 -1.82
C GLY A 694 0.81 -35.73 -2.13
N MET A 695 0.41 -36.56 -1.15
CA MET A 695 0.16 -37.99 -1.35
C MET A 695 -1.30 -38.33 -1.71
N VAL A 696 -2.24 -37.37 -1.62
CA VAL A 696 -3.66 -37.61 -1.94
C VAL A 696 -3.96 -37.42 -3.43
N GLN A 697 -3.10 -36.73 -4.19
CA GLN A 697 -3.29 -36.50 -5.63
C GLN A 697 -2.73 -37.61 -6.55
N LEU A 698 -2.10 -38.65 -6.02
CA LEU A 698 -1.58 -39.79 -6.80
C LEU A 698 -2.45 -41.05 -6.72
N ARG A 699 -3.70 -40.91 -6.26
CA ARG A 699 -4.71 -41.96 -6.37
C ARG A 699 -6.04 -41.37 -6.85
N ARG A 700 -6.06 -40.93 -8.11
CA ARG A 700 -7.29 -40.89 -8.89
C ARG A 700 -6.98 -41.21 -10.36
#